data_AF-A0A1B8G636-F1
#
_entry.id   AF-A0A1B8G636-F1
#
_cell.length_a   1.000
_cell.length_b   1.000
_cell.length_c   1.000
_cell.angle_alpha   90.00
_cell.angle_beta   90.00
_cell.angle_gamma   90.00
#
_symmetry.space_group_name_H-M   'P 1'
#
loop_
_entity.id
_entity.type
_entity.pdbx_description
1 polymer ?
#
loop_
_entity_poly.entity_id
_entity_poly.type
_entity_poly.pdbx_seq_one_letter_code
_entity_poly.pdbx_strand_id
1 'polypeptide(L)'
;MPSLRTNLEKLAVEQNPNAKRQKSSSPEIEAVLELPPLPAAVKDFAQYLSNAKDTPVPELLEPYHAYEAELRKFYAQQPDDPVLKDGHINMVPIFAGQESSLKVRARKLDAETDAEKEKYIMGLSKADRKPDGSPAVVTSLKEFQSNFNLFSESSLSELDWSNVVAAGSSVTTALLPVPEKWSGSKKSLREYYHDRLAPASDVDLFLYGLNEEEALEKIKHIETAVKDSVLHEVTTIRTKNAITIASQYPTRHVQIVLRLYDSISQIITGFDVDCACVAYDGNEVYGSPRALAAFSTQTNTIDLTRRSPSYENRLSKYSHRGFEVHWPDLDRSRVDPTIFERAFRKTLGLSRLLVLEKLPQTVDRERYTDERRKERGRPAVDRHVRDQHKLFGNIKDEQEDEVADWAEEDQVSNYHTMVVPYGKRFTARKIERVLYTKDLLLNSEWNRPKEREVDLHRHPCFFGTAEDVLGDCCGFCPVPKTDEEIEIAEEESKTYISGSLTFVKDDPGRQEIGSFNPITTDDWTEMAYVGNTQMLCQAIVDGDIDYITSWCEQEGNDVNTRDYVGRAPLHLAVINGHADIAKVLIDNGAKIIARLLDGRCALHIAAQLGHADIIKILMDKSLANEEEEAEKEDKLRAAKLAAKKSKNDDVEMEDADGSDSEGSGMEVETEDDSDNDSETQGFTKVKEAAPGESNDIPDDDEDEPDFYDINVVAWDLQCTALHFAILGGHIP
;
A
#
# COMPACT_ATOMS: atom_id res chain seq x y z
N MET A 1 -55.70 28.46 -32.46
CA MET A 1 -55.37 29.87 -32.16
C MET A 1 -56.09 30.20 -30.86
N PRO A 2 -55.43 30.12 -29.69
CA PRO A 2 -54.32 31.01 -29.35
C PRO A 2 -53.15 30.31 -28.63
N SER A 3 -52.11 31.11 -28.40
CA SER A 3 -50.98 30.92 -27.51
C SER A 3 -51.35 31.14 -26.03
N LEU A 4 -50.43 30.71 -25.15
CA LEU A 4 -50.12 31.23 -23.81
C LEU A 4 -50.87 30.64 -22.59
N ARG A 5 -50.00 30.08 -21.72
CA ARG A 5 -50.01 30.03 -20.24
C ARG A 5 -50.83 28.94 -19.54
N THR A 6 -50.08 28.02 -18.92
CA THR A 6 -50.15 27.52 -17.54
C THR A 6 -48.92 26.60 -17.36
N ASN A 7 -48.15 26.46 -16.28
CA ASN A 7 -48.03 26.99 -14.92
C ASN A 7 -46.59 26.64 -14.48
N LEU A 8 -45.81 27.59 -13.95
CA LEU A 8 -45.55 27.77 -12.51
C LEU A 8 -44.96 26.54 -11.80
N GLU A 9 -43.64 26.65 -11.56
CA GLU A 9 -42.88 26.29 -10.36
C GLU A 9 -43.48 25.26 -9.40
N LYS A 10 -42.73 24.16 -9.19
CA LYS A 10 -42.36 23.68 -7.85
C LYS A 10 -41.10 22.80 -7.93
N LEU A 11 -39.96 23.49 -7.87
CA LEU A 11 -38.77 22.99 -7.20
C LEU A 11 -39.04 23.05 -5.69
N ALA A 12 -39.24 21.89 -5.08
CA ALA A 12 -39.00 21.68 -3.66
C ALA A 12 -37.99 20.53 -3.60
N VAL A 13 -36.71 20.90 -3.43
CA VAL A 13 -35.63 19.98 -3.14
C VAL A 13 -35.76 19.63 -1.66
N GLU A 14 -36.40 18.51 -1.35
CA GLU A 14 -36.16 17.80 -0.11
C GLU A 14 -34.82 17.05 -0.27
N GLN A 15 -33.83 17.48 0.50
CA GLN A 15 -32.60 16.71 0.71
C GLN A 15 -32.98 15.41 1.41
N ASN A 16 -32.87 14.30 0.69
CA ASN A 16 -33.00 12.96 1.23
C ASN A 16 -31.58 12.37 1.40
N PRO A 17 -31.06 12.17 2.62
CA PRO A 17 -29.71 11.64 2.84
C PRO A 17 -29.59 10.12 2.68
N ASN A 18 -30.48 9.47 1.91
CA ASN A 18 -30.52 8.01 1.79
C ASN A 18 -30.78 7.48 0.36
N ALA A 19 -30.22 8.15 -0.66
CA ALA A 19 -30.23 7.64 -2.02
C ALA A 19 -29.02 6.72 -2.27
N LYS A 20 -29.21 5.42 -2.04
CA LYS A 20 -28.37 4.36 -2.63
C LYS A 20 -28.08 4.70 -4.09
N ARG A 21 -26.80 4.79 -4.47
CA ARG A 21 -26.36 4.84 -5.87
C ARG A 21 -27.00 3.69 -6.64
N GLN A 22 -28.10 3.97 -7.33
CA GLN A 22 -28.64 3.09 -8.36
C GLN A 22 -27.60 3.03 -9.47
N LYS A 23 -27.04 1.84 -9.71
CA LYS A 23 -26.25 1.53 -10.90
C LYS A 23 -27.03 2.02 -12.12
N SER A 24 -26.51 3.02 -12.81
CA SER A 24 -26.95 3.37 -14.15
C SER A 24 -26.63 2.18 -15.05
N SER A 25 -27.63 1.36 -15.35
CA SER A 25 -27.53 0.30 -16.35
C SER A 25 -27.54 0.96 -17.73
N SER A 26 -26.39 1.49 -18.13
CA SER A 26 -26.05 1.58 -19.55
C SER A 26 -26.02 0.14 -20.09
N PRO A 27 -26.51 -0.13 -21.31
CA PRO A 27 -26.30 -1.43 -21.92
C PRO A 27 -24.80 -1.58 -22.17
N GLU A 28 -24.11 -2.29 -21.27
CA GLU A 28 -22.76 -2.77 -21.50
C GLU A 28 -22.81 -3.62 -22.77
N ILE A 29 -22.22 -3.10 -23.84
CA ILE A 29 -21.80 -3.93 -24.94
C ILE A 29 -20.76 -4.86 -24.31
N GLU A 30 -21.11 -6.12 -24.06
CA GLU A 30 -20.14 -7.15 -23.66
C GLU A 30 -19.00 -7.10 -24.69
N ALA A 31 -17.88 -6.51 -24.30
CA ALA A 31 -16.71 -6.42 -25.15
C ALA A 31 -16.27 -7.86 -25.41
N VAL A 32 -16.26 -8.27 -26.68
CA VAL A 32 -15.73 -9.57 -27.07
C VAL A 32 -14.25 -9.56 -26.69
N LEU A 33 -13.88 -10.35 -25.68
CA LEU A 33 -12.49 -10.54 -25.30
C LEU A 33 -11.80 -11.32 -26.43
N GLU A 34 -10.73 -10.76 -26.97
CA GLU A 34 -9.90 -11.43 -27.98
C GLU A 34 -8.44 -11.35 -27.56
N LEU A 35 -7.72 -12.47 -27.68
CA LEU A 35 -6.29 -12.49 -27.42
C LEU A 35 -5.53 -11.87 -28.59
N PRO A 36 -4.62 -10.91 -28.34
CA PRO A 36 -3.85 -10.26 -29.39
C PRO A 36 -2.91 -11.26 -30.09
N PRO A 37 -2.59 -11.06 -31.38
CA PRO A 37 -1.68 -11.94 -32.09
C PRO A 37 -0.25 -11.81 -31.55
N LEU A 38 0.44 -12.95 -31.44
CA LEU A 38 1.82 -13.00 -30.97
C LEU A 38 2.83 -13.18 -32.12
N PRO A 39 4.04 -12.59 -32.04
CA PRO A 39 5.07 -12.74 -33.07
C PRO A 39 5.64 -14.17 -33.14
N ALA A 40 5.62 -14.90 -32.02
CA ALA A 40 5.90 -16.32 -31.93
C ALA A 40 5.03 -16.93 -30.82
N ALA A 41 4.72 -18.23 -30.94
CA ALA A 41 3.98 -18.94 -29.89
C ALA A 41 4.71 -18.85 -28.55
N VAL A 42 3.96 -18.77 -27.44
CA VAL A 42 4.55 -18.57 -26.10
C VAL A 42 5.61 -19.64 -25.77
N LYS A 43 5.31 -20.91 -26.04
CA LYS A 43 6.24 -22.04 -25.83
C LYS A 43 7.60 -21.88 -26.54
N ASP A 44 7.64 -21.12 -27.63
CA ASP A 44 8.83 -20.90 -28.47
C ASP A 44 9.53 -19.55 -28.14
N PHE A 45 9.07 -18.85 -27.08
CA PHE A 45 9.59 -17.53 -26.69
C PHE A 45 11.10 -17.54 -26.41
N ALA A 46 11.65 -18.61 -25.81
CA ALA A 46 13.09 -18.66 -25.54
C ALA A 46 13.92 -18.65 -26.83
N GLN A 47 13.44 -19.31 -27.89
CA GLN A 47 14.08 -19.30 -29.21
C GLN A 47 13.89 -17.95 -29.91
N TYR A 48 12.68 -17.38 -29.86
CA TYR A 48 12.39 -16.05 -30.37
C TYR A 48 13.32 -15.00 -29.74
N LEU A 49 13.41 -15.01 -28.41
CA LEU A 49 14.33 -14.18 -27.65
C LEU A 49 15.77 -14.45 -28.05
N SER A 50 16.25 -15.69 -28.16
CA SER A 50 17.64 -15.97 -28.55
C SER A 50 18.01 -15.47 -29.96
N ASN A 51 17.06 -15.51 -30.90
CA ASN A 51 17.27 -15.11 -32.29
C ASN A 51 17.32 -13.59 -32.50
N ALA A 52 16.54 -12.82 -31.74
CA ALA A 52 16.41 -11.36 -31.91
C ALA A 52 17.50 -10.57 -31.14
N LYS A 53 18.78 -10.81 -31.43
CA LYS A 53 19.92 -10.28 -30.65
C LYS A 53 20.06 -8.76 -30.64
N ASP A 54 19.66 -8.11 -31.73
CA ASP A 54 19.85 -6.67 -31.92
C ASP A 54 18.67 -5.85 -31.38
N THR A 55 17.56 -6.50 -31.01
CA THR A 55 16.36 -5.84 -30.48
C THR A 55 16.38 -5.83 -28.95
N PRO A 56 16.09 -4.68 -28.30
CA PRO A 56 15.92 -4.58 -26.85
C PRO A 56 14.87 -5.58 -26.33
N VAL A 57 15.16 -6.21 -25.19
CA VAL A 57 14.25 -7.20 -24.58
C VAL A 57 12.87 -6.60 -24.24
N PRO A 58 12.74 -5.36 -23.73
CA PRO A 58 11.43 -4.76 -23.47
C PRO A 58 10.53 -4.69 -24.71
N GLU A 59 11.09 -4.32 -25.87
CA GLU A 59 10.35 -4.28 -27.15
C GLU A 59 9.90 -5.68 -27.60
N LEU A 60 10.73 -6.71 -27.36
CA LEU A 60 10.37 -8.10 -27.68
C LEU A 60 9.26 -8.65 -26.76
N LEU A 61 9.14 -8.10 -25.55
CA LEU A 61 8.24 -8.58 -24.51
C LEU A 61 6.88 -7.87 -24.53
N GLU A 62 6.79 -6.65 -25.06
CA GLU A 62 5.57 -5.85 -25.14
C GLU A 62 4.35 -6.63 -25.72
N PRO A 63 4.44 -7.37 -26.85
CA PRO A 63 3.30 -8.14 -27.35
C PRO A 63 2.82 -9.24 -26.39
N TYR A 64 3.75 -9.81 -25.62
CA TYR A 64 3.46 -10.85 -24.63
C TYR A 64 2.84 -10.26 -23.36
N HIS A 65 3.23 -9.05 -22.95
CA HIS A 65 2.57 -8.33 -21.85
C HIS A 65 1.11 -8.01 -22.21
N ALA A 66 0.86 -7.50 -23.42
CA ALA A 66 -0.50 -7.23 -23.90
C ALA A 66 -1.35 -8.52 -23.93
N TYR A 67 -0.77 -9.62 -24.43
CA TYR A 67 -1.42 -10.93 -24.42
C TYR A 67 -1.76 -11.43 -23.02
N GLU A 68 -0.80 -11.34 -22.09
CA GLU A 68 -1.01 -11.76 -20.69
C GLU A 68 -2.03 -10.87 -19.97
N ALA A 69 -2.07 -9.57 -20.27
CA ALA A 69 -3.05 -8.64 -19.71
C ALA A 69 -4.49 -9.00 -20.13
N GLU A 70 -4.72 -9.33 -21.40
CA GLU A 70 -6.03 -9.82 -21.85
C GLU A 70 -6.34 -11.21 -21.29
N LEU A 71 -5.37 -12.12 -21.24
CA LEU A 71 -5.54 -13.46 -20.65
C LEU A 71 -6.00 -13.42 -19.18
N ARG A 72 -5.54 -12.43 -18.41
CA ARG A 72 -6.01 -12.22 -17.03
C ARG A 72 -7.49 -11.86 -16.97
N LYS A 73 -7.99 -11.10 -17.94
CA LYS A 73 -9.43 -10.80 -18.04
C LYS A 73 -10.24 -12.04 -18.34
N PHE A 74 -9.74 -12.95 -19.18
CA PHE A 74 -10.38 -14.25 -19.40
C PHE A 74 -10.51 -15.05 -18.09
N TYR A 75 -9.43 -15.19 -17.31
CA TYR A 75 -9.50 -15.88 -16.03
C TYR A 75 -10.46 -15.22 -15.02
N ALA A 76 -10.65 -13.91 -15.08
CA ALA A 76 -11.53 -13.18 -14.17
C ALA A 76 -13.00 -13.13 -14.60
N GLN A 77 -13.27 -13.00 -15.90
CA GLN A 77 -14.60 -12.73 -16.45
C GLN A 77 -15.22 -13.94 -17.14
N GLN A 78 -14.40 -14.83 -17.70
CA GLN A 78 -14.83 -15.97 -18.52
C GLN A 78 -14.00 -17.24 -18.21
N PRO A 79 -14.02 -17.76 -16.96
CA PRO A 79 -13.20 -18.91 -16.55
C PRO A 79 -13.52 -20.21 -17.32
N ASP A 80 -14.74 -20.34 -17.84
CA ASP A 80 -15.19 -21.51 -18.61
C ASP A 80 -14.82 -21.47 -20.11
N ASP A 81 -14.14 -20.41 -20.56
CA ASP A 81 -13.82 -20.21 -21.98
C ASP A 81 -12.94 -21.35 -22.54
N PRO A 82 -13.21 -21.84 -23.78
CA PRO A 82 -12.41 -22.88 -24.42
C PRO A 82 -10.90 -22.59 -24.49
N VAL A 83 -10.50 -21.31 -24.57
CA VAL A 83 -9.10 -20.86 -24.61
C VAL A 83 -8.33 -21.30 -23.36
N LEU A 84 -9.00 -21.41 -22.20
CA LEU A 84 -8.37 -21.74 -20.92
C LEU A 84 -8.24 -23.26 -20.69
N LYS A 85 -8.95 -24.09 -21.47
CA LYS A 85 -9.06 -25.55 -21.25
C LYS A 85 -7.76 -26.33 -21.44
N ASP A 86 -6.82 -25.80 -22.24
CA ASP A 86 -5.53 -26.44 -22.46
C ASP A 86 -4.67 -26.44 -21.18
N GLY A 87 -4.90 -25.52 -20.26
CA GLY A 87 -4.16 -25.40 -18.99
C GLY A 87 -2.68 -25.01 -19.13
N HIS A 88 -2.15 -24.98 -20.35
CA HIS A 88 -0.75 -24.67 -20.70
C HIS A 88 -0.59 -23.37 -21.50
N ILE A 89 -1.66 -22.59 -21.63
CA ILE A 89 -1.60 -21.25 -22.20
C ILE A 89 -0.60 -20.38 -21.42
N ASN A 90 0.08 -19.45 -22.09
CA ASN A 90 1.10 -18.59 -21.47
C ASN A 90 2.25 -19.30 -20.72
N MET A 91 2.51 -20.59 -20.97
CA MET A 91 3.59 -21.35 -20.34
C MET A 91 4.74 -21.65 -21.30
N VAL A 92 5.97 -21.44 -20.84
CA VAL A 92 7.20 -21.77 -21.53
C VAL A 92 7.93 -22.87 -20.76
N PRO A 93 8.02 -24.10 -21.29
CA PRO A 93 8.79 -25.17 -20.64
C PRO A 93 10.28 -24.92 -20.80
N ILE A 94 11.02 -24.82 -19.69
CA ILE A 94 12.42 -24.41 -19.69
C ILE A 94 13.33 -25.52 -20.20
N PHE A 95 13.08 -26.78 -19.84
CA PHE A 95 13.94 -27.93 -20.19
C PHE A 95 13.42 -28.79 -21.35
N ALA A 96 12.60 -28.21 -22.24
CA ALA A 96 12.07 -28.88 -23.43
C ALA A 96 12.99 -28.81 -24.67
N GLY A 97 14.31 -28.77 -24.49
CA GLY A 97 15.30 -28.69 -25.57
C GLY A 97 15.66 -27.26 -26.01
N GLN A 98 15.16 -26.25 -25.30
CA GLN A 98 15.45 -24.83 -25.53
C GLN A 98 16.31 -24.20 -24.44
N GLU A 99 16.71 -24.95 -23.42
CA GLU A 99 17.49 -24.47 -22.27
C GLU A 99 18.80 -23.78 -22.69
N SER A 100 19.45 -24.28 -23.76
CA SER A 100 20.69 -23.69 -24.31
C SER A 100 20.48 -22.34 -25.01
N SER A 101 19.23 -22.01 -25.37
CA SER A 101 18.85 -20.74 -25.99
C SER A 101 18.68 -19.64 -24.95
N LEU A 102 18.44 -19.97 -23.68
CA LEU A 102 18.22 -18.99 -22.61
C LEU A 102 19.56 -18.48 -22.05
N LYS A 103 20.09 -17.44 -22.70
CA LYS A 103 21.36 -16.80 -22.35
C LYS A 103 21.15 -15.42 -21.73
N VAL A 104 22.12 -15.01 -20.92
CA VAL A 104 22.19 -13.66 -20.37
C VAL A 104 22.44 -12.68 -21.51
N ARG A 105 21.64 -11.61 -21.54
CA ARG A 105 21.81 -10.39 -22.35
C ARG A 105 22.24 -9.29 -21.40
N ALA A 106 23.55 -9.16 -21.20
CA ALA A 106 24.06 -8.26 -20.18
C ALA A 106 23.92 -6.80 -20.61
N ARG A 107 23.61 -5.93 -19.65
CA ARG A 107 23.60 -4.48 -19.84
C ARG A 107 24.99 -3.94 -20.20
N LYS A 108 25.03 -2.97 -21.09
CA LYS A 108 26.27 -2.33 -21.56
C LYS A 108 26.47 -1.02 -20.82
N LEU A 109 26.86 -1.11 -19.55
CA LEU A 109 26.98 0.04 -18.63
C LEU A 109 27.89 1.17 -19.17
N ASP A 110 28.91 0.85 -19.96
CA ASP A 110 29.83 1.84 -20.53
C ASP A 110 29.20 2.65 -21.68
N ALA A 111 28.14 2.12 -22.31
CA ALA A 111 27.42 2.77 -23.41
C ALA A 111 26.15 3.48 -22.94
N GLU A 112 25.67 3.18 -21.73
CA GLU A 112 24.47 3.77 -21.13
C GLU A 112 24.76 5.18 -20.58
N THR A 113 23.79 6.07 -20.78
CA THR A 113 23.81 7.42 -20.18
C THR A 113 23.62 7.32 -18.67
N ASP A 114 24.07 8.35 -17.93
CA ASP A 114 23.87 8.38 -16.47
C ASP A 114 22.37 8.43 -16.10
N ALA A 115 21.56 9.13 -16.90
CA ALA A 115 20.11 9.16 -16.74
C ALA A 115 19.45 7.78 -16.87
N GLU A 116 19.94 6.92 -17.78
CA GLU A 116 19.44 5.54 -17.91
C GLU A 116 19.86 4.67 -16.71
N LYS A 117 21.07 4.86 -16.19
CA LYS A 117 21.56 4.12 -15.01
C LYS A 117 20.75 4.47 -13.77
N GLU A 118 20.36 5.73 -13.61
CA GLU A 118 19.57 6.21 -12.48
C GLU A 118 18.16 5.60 -12.42
N LYS A 119 17.64 5.05 -13.53
CA LYS A 119 16.33 4.38 -13.59
C LYS A 119 16.30 2.97 -12.98
N TYR A 120 17.46 2.44 -12.61
CA TYR A 120 17.58 1.15 -11.96
C TYR A 120 17.66 1.32 -10.44
N ILE A 121 16.90 0.51 -9.72
CA ILE A 121 16.84 0.42 -8.26
C ILE A 121 17.49 -0.90 -7.83
N MET A 122 18.22 -0.88 -6.71
CA MET A 122 18.94 -2.06 -6.19
C MET A 122 19.93 -2.65 -7.22
N GLY A 123 20.75 -1.77 -7.81
CA GLY A 123 21.72 -2.16 -8.84
C GLY A 123 22.71 -3.25 -8.38
N LEU A 124 23.04 -4.18 -9.27
CA LEU A 124 23.99 -5.26 -9.03
C LEU A 124 25.42 -4.76 -9.10
N SER A 125 26.22 -5.29 -8.19
CA SER A 125 27.67 -5.12 -8.21
C SER A 125 28.28 -5.81 -9.44
N LYS A 126 29.49 -5.41 -9.82
CA LYS A 126 30.23 -6.07 -10.91
C LYS A 126 30.44 -7.58 -10.69
N ALA A 127 30.46 -8.04 -9.43
CA ALA A 127 30.64 -9.45 -9.10
C ALA A 127 29.35 -10.28 -9.27
N ASP A 128 28.19 -9.65 -9.15
CA ASP A 128 26.88 -10.32 -9.21
C ASP A 128 26.27 -10.28 -10.61
N ARG A 129 26.77 -9.40 -11.48
CA ARG A 129 26.42 -9.37 -12.91
C ARG A 129 27.03 -10.56 -13.65
N LYS A 130 26.17 -11.34 -14.30
CA LYS A 130 26.57 -12.46 -15.14
C LYS A 130 27.15 -11.95 -16.46
N PRO A 131 28.19 -12.61 -17.01
CA PRO A 131 28.74 -12.27 -18.31
C PRO A 131 27.71 -12.40 -19.43
N ASP A 132 27.79 -11.53 -20.43
CA ASP A 132 26.98 -11.63 -21.64
C ASP A 132 27.15 -13.00 -22.33
N GLY A 133 26.04 -13.60 -22.74
CA GLY A 133 26.02 -14.90 -23.40
C GLY A 133 26.21 -16.11 -22.48
N SER A 134 26.45 -15.91 -21.19
CA SER A 134 26.46 -16.98 -20.18
C SER A 134 25.07 -17.61 -19.99
N PRO A 135 24.95 -18.83 -19.43
CA PRO A 135 23.63 -19.42 -19.11
C PRO A 135 22.85 -18.53 -18.15
N ALA A 136 21.61 -18.17 -18.51
CA ALA A 136 20.74 -17.39 -17.62
C ALA A 136 20.23 -18.24 -16.45
N VAL A 137 19.96 -19.52 -16.73
CA VAL A 137 19.47 -20.56 -15.81
C VAL A 137 20.42 -21.76 -15.82
N VAL A 138 20.24 -22.70 -14.90
CA VAL A 138 20.95 -23.99 -14.89
C VAL A 138 20.74 -24.75 -16.21
N THR A 139 21.72 -25.56 -16.59
CA THR A 139 21.79 -26.11 -17.97
C THR A 139 21.05 -27.42 -18.16
N SER A 140 20.55 -28.04 -17.08
CA SER A 140 19.80 -29.30 -17.16
C SER A 140 18.76 -29.41 -16.05
N LEU A 141 17.65 -30.10 -16.34
CA LEU A 141 16.61 -30.41 -15.37
C LEU A 141 17.17 -31.16 -14.14
N LYS A 142 18.11 -32.07 -14.36
CA LYS A 142 18.73 -32.85 -13.27
C LYS A 142 19.54 -31.97 -12.31
N GLU A 143 20.21 -30.94 -12.83
CA GLU A 143 20.91 -29.94 -12.02
C GLU A 143 19.90 -29.13 -11.20
N PHE A 144 18.83 -28.65 -11.83
CA PHE A 144 17.72 -27.99 -11.15
C PHE A 144 17.14 -28.85 -10.02
N GLN A 145 16.77 -30.10 -10.30
CA GLN A 145 16.21 -31.02 -9.31
C GLN A 145 17.17 -31.28 -8.14
N SER A 146 18.48 -31.37 -8.42
CA SER A 146 19.50 -31.53 -7.38
C SER A 146 19.59 -30.30 -6.49
N ASN A 147 19.52 -29.10 -7.07
CA ASN A 147 19.52 -27.83 -6.35
C ASN A 147 18.23 -27.65 -5.53
N PHE A 148 17.08 -27.96 -6.12
CA PHE A 148 15.77 -27.84 -5.47
C PHE A 148 15.65 -28.80 -4.29
N ASN A 149 16.08 -30.06 -4.45
CA ASN A 149 16.12 -31.02 -3.35
C ASN A 149 17.09 -30.59 -2.24
N LEU A 150 18.21 -29.96 -2.58
CA LEU A 150 19.11 -29.42 -1.56
C LEU A 150 18.48 -28.24 -0.83
N PHE A 151 17.84 -27.32 -1.56
CA PHE A 151 17.19 -26.14 -1.01
C PHE A 151 16.06 -26.48 -0.04
N SER A 152 15.27 -27.52 -0.35
CA SER A 152 14.18 -28.03 0.51
C SER A 152 14.65 -29.03 1.57
N GLU A 153 15.94 -29.38 1.61
CA GLU A 153 16.50 -30.47 2.42
C GLU A 153 15.75 -31.80 2.22
N SER A 154 15.40 -32.08 0.95
CA SER A 154 14.67 -33.24 0.48
C SER A 154 13.29 -33.45 1.11
N SER A 155 12.68 -32.42 1.71
CA SER A 155 11.36 -32.55 2.35
C SER A 155 10.23 -32.94 1.39
N LEU A 156 10.44 -32.79 0.08
CA LEU A 156 9.45 -33.09 -0.96
C LEU A 156 9.83 -34.32 -1.81
N SER A 157 10.79 -35.16 -1.37
CA SER A 157 11.29 -36.28 -2.20
C SER A 157 10.24 -37.36 -2.46
N GLU A 158 9.33 -37.59 -1.51
CA GLU A 158 8.25 -38.59 -1.61
C GLU A 158 6.92 -37.98 -2.09
N LEU A 159 6.91 -36.72 -2.54
CA LEU A 159 5.68 -36.05 -2.97
C LEU A 159 5.22 -36.55 -4.33
N ASP A 160 3.96 -37.01 -4.42
CA ASP A 160 3.22 -37.10 -5.67
C ASP A 160 2.84 -35.70 -6.17
N TRP A 161 3.40 -35.31 -7.32
CA TRP A 161 3.23 -34.00 -7.91
C TRP A 161 1.93 -33.83 -8.71
N SER A 162 1.08 -34.86 -8.80
CA SER A 162 -0.23 -34.74 -9.46
C SER A 162 -1.06 -33.62 -8.81
N ASN A 163 -1.52 -32.65 -9.61
CA ASN A 163 -2.36 -31.53 -9.17
C ASN A 163 -1.72 -30.58 -8.13
N VAL A 164 -0.39 -30.62 -7.98
CA VAL A 164 0.35 -29.72 -7.10
C VAL A 164 1.62 -29.23 -7.78
N VAL A 165 1.95 -27.96 -7.58
CA VAL A 165 3.10 -27.32 -8.20
C VAL A 165 3.81 -26.44 -7.19
N ALA A 166 5.14 -26.50 -7.14
CA ALA A 166 5.94 -25.53 -6.40
C ALA A 166 6.16 -24.30 -7.27
N ALA A 167 6.02 -23.09 -6.75
CA ALA A 167 6.18 -21.90 -7.58
C ALA A 167 6.79 -20.70 -6.85
N GLY A 168 7.20 -19.69 -7.62
CA GLY A 168 7.77 -18.46 -7.12
C GLY A 168 9.23 -18.59 -6.71
N SER A 169 9.58 -18.09 -5.53
CA SER A 169 10.97 -17.89 -5.16
C SER A 169 11.79 -19.16 -4.96
N SER A 170 11.16 -20.24 -4.48
CA SER A 170 11.84 -21.51 -4.21
C SER A 170 12.38 -22.13 -5.51
N VAL A 171 11.54 -22.16 -6.55
CA VAL A 171 11.89 -22.63 -7.89
C VAL A 171 12.91 -21.70 -8.54
N THR A 172 12.69 -20.38 -8.46
CA THR A 172 13.64 -19.37 -8.98
C THR A 172 15.05 -19.55 -8.41
N THR A 173 15.13 -19.73 -7.08
CA THR A 173 16.40 -19.89 -6.36
C THR A 173 17.15 -21.14 -6.82
N ALA A 174 16.45 -22.25 -7.04
CA ALA A 174 17.05 -23.49 -7.53
C ALA A 174 17.43 -23.45 -9.02
N LEU A 175 16.78 -22.58 -9.80
CA LEU A 175 17.01 -22.41 -11.24
C LEU A 175 18.20 -21.50 -11.58
N LEU A 176 18.66 -20.68 -10.63
CA LEU A 176 19.81 -19.82 -10.82
C LEU A 176 21.12 -20.62 -10.85
N PRO A 177 22.03 -20.34 -11.82
CA PRO A 177 23.36 -20.93 -11.84
C PRO A 177 24.12 -20.62 -10.56
N VAL A 178 24.71 -21.66 -9.94
CA VAL A 178 25.50 -21.50 -8.72
C VAL A 178 26.87 -20.92 -9.07
N PRO A 179 27.35 -19.88 -8.38
CA PRO A 179 28.71 -19.36 -8.59
C PRO A 179 29.78 -20.43 -8.37
N GLU A 180 30.85 -20.43 -9.16
CA GLU A 180 31.93 -21.44 -9.11
C GLU A 180 32.56 -21.61 -7.73
N LYS A 181 32.56 -20.55 -6.91
CA LYS A 181 33.03 -20.58 -5.53
C LYS A 181 32.27 -21.58 -4.65
N TRP A 182 30.99 -21.81 -4.93
CA TRP A 182 30.09 -22.61 -4.09
C TRP A 182 29.73 -23.97 -4.69
N SER A 183 29.99 -24.19 -5.99
CA SER A 183 29.63 -25.41 -6.73
C SER A 183 30.45 -26.66 -6.37
N GLY A 184 31.49 -26.53 -5.53
CA GLY A 184 32.44 -27.61 -5.26
C GLY A 184 31.95 -28.74 -4.34
N SER A 185 31.10 -28.48 -3.35
CA SER A 185 30.67 -29.50 -2.38
C SER A 185 29.22 -29.32 -1.91
N LYS A 186 28.55 -30.41 -1.49
CA LYS A 186 27.20 -30.30 -0.90
C LYS A 186 27.16 -29.37 0.32
N LYS A 187 28.25 -29.33 1.10
CA LYS A 187 28.35 -28.43 2.27
C LYS A 187 28.40 -26.96 1.85
N SER A 188 29.19 -26.62 0.83
CA SER A 188 29.28 -25.25 0.31
C SER A 188 28.00 -24.81 -0.37
N LEU A 189 27.30 -25.72 -1.06
CA LEU A 189 25.99 -25.45 -1.63
C LEU A 189 24.93 -25.19 -0.54
N ARG A 190 24.93 -25.96 0.55
CA ARG A 190 24.06 -25.70 1.70
C ARG A 190 24.34 -24.34 2.33
N GLU A 191 25.61 -24.01 2.56
CA GLU A 191 25.99 -22.68 3.07
C GLU A 191 25.50 -21.56 2.13
N TYR A 192 25.64 -21.75 0.81
CA TYR A 192 25.14 -20.80 -0.18
C TYR A 192 23.63 -20.60 -0.10
N TYR A 193 22.83 -21.67 -0.09
CA TYR A 193 21.37 -21.55 -0.08
C TYR A 193 20.80 -21.13 1.29
N HIS A 194 21.31 -21.69 2.39
CA HIS A 194 20.75 -21.48 3.73
C HIS A 194 21.31 -20.28 4.48
N ASP A 195 22.55 -19.88 4.22
CA ASP A 195 23.18 -18.79 4.97
C ASP A 195 23.38 -17.51 4.12
N ARG A 196 23.28 -17.58 2.78
CA ARG A 196 23.58 -16.44 1.89
C ARG A 196 22.43 -16.02 0.97
N LEU A 197 21.95 -16.92 0.11
CA LEU A 197 21.07 -16.56 -1.01
C LEU A 197 19.60 -16.42 -0.61
N ALA A 198 19.11 -17.29 0.27
CA ALA A 198 17.69 -17.31 0.67
C ALA A 198 17.54 -17.88 2.09
N PRO A 199 18.02 -17.16 3.13
CA PRO A 199 18.07 -17.67 4.50
C PRO A 199 16.70 -17.95 5.12
N ALA A 200 15.66 -17.18 4.80
CA ALA A 200 14.34 -17.25 5.42
C ALA A 200 13.22 -17.69 4.46
N SER A 201 13.53 -17.98 3.18
CA SER A 201 12.55 -18.34 2.17
C SER A 201 11.92 -19.72 2.40
N ASP A 202 10.59 -19.76 2.33
CA ASP A 202 9.79 -20.98 2.38
C ASP A 202 9.63 -21.60 0.97
N VAL A 203 9.05 -22.81 0.91
CA VAL A 203 8.65 -23.47 -0.34
C VAL A 203 7.14 -23.39 -0.51
N ASP A 204 6.69 -22.55 -1.44
CA ASP A 204 5.26 -22.36 -1.72
C ASP A 204 4.74 -23.41 -2.71
N LEU A 205 3.69 -24.13 -2.30
CA LEU A 205 2.94 -25.11 -3.08
C LEU A 205 1.56 -24.56 -3.42
N PHE A 206 1.12 -24.81 -4.65
CA PHE A 206 -0.17 -24.40 -5.20
C PHE A 206 -0.91 -25.62 -5.71
N LEU A 207 -2.20 -25.71 -5.40
CA LEU A 207 -3.08 -26.80 -5.83
C LEU A 207 -3.88 -26.38 -7.06
N TYR A 208 -4.03 -27.27 -8.03
CA TYR A 208 -4.78 -26.96 -9.25
C TYR A 208 -5.60 -28.13 -9.77
N GLY A 209 -6.73 -27.84 -10.41
CA GLY A 209 -7.61 -28.83 -11.03
C GLY A 209 -8.24 -29.81 -10.04
N LEU A 210 -8.46 -29.38 -8.80
CA LEU A 210 -9.08 -30.17 -7.73
C LEU A 210 -10.33 -29.49 -7.23
N ASN A 211 -11.32 -30.28 -6.81
CA ASN A 211 -12.41 -29.76 -5.99
C ASN A 211 -11.98 -29.60 -4.51
N GLU A 212 -12.83 -29.02 -3.67
CA GLU A 212 -12.49 -28.77 -2.26
C GLU A 212 -12.18 -30.06 -1.48
N GLU A 213 -12.97 -31.12 -1.66
CA GLU A 213 -12.77 -32.39 -0.95
C GLU A 213 -11.47 -33.08 -1.35
N GLU A 214 -11.19 -33.12 -2.65
CA GLU A 214 -9.93 -33.64 -3.20
C GLU A 214 -8.73 -32.83 -2.74
N ALA A 215 -8.86 -31.50 -2.66
CA ALA A 215 -7.81 -30.63 -2.17
C ALA A 215 -7.51 -30.86 -0.68
N LEU A 216 -8.52 -31.10 0.15
CA LEU A 216 -8.34 -31.48 1.55
C LEU A 216 -7.54 -32.78 1.70
N GLU A 217 -7.89 -33.81 0.91
CA GLU A 217 -7.14 -35.06 0.88
C GLU A 217 -5.72 -34.88 0.35
N LYS A 218 -5.54 -34.02 -0.66
CA LYS A 218 -4.21 -33.68 -1.18
C LYS A 218 -3.33 -33.00 -0.12
N ILE A 219 -3.89 -32.13 0.72
CA ILE A 219 -3.16 -31.50 1.84
C ILE A 219 -2.68 -32.55 2.85
N LYS A 220 -3.53 -33.51 3.22
CA LYS A 220 -3.14 -34.62 4.11
C LYS A 220 -2.04 -35.48 3.50
N HIS A 221 -2.14 -35.75 2.20
CA HIS A 221 -1.11 -36.47 1.47
C HIS A 221 0.22 -35.71 1.47
N ILE A 222 0.22 -34.40 1.20
CA ILE A 222 1.43 -33.56 1.24
C ILE A 222 2.07 -33.60 2.63
N GLU A 223 1.28 -33.45 3.70
CA GLU A 223 1.79 -33.56 5.06
C GLU A 223 2.47 -34.91 5.31
N THR A 224 1.81 -36.00 4.91
CA THR A 224 2.33 -37.37 5.06
C THR A 224 3.64 -37.54 4.30
N ALA A 225 3.70 -37.10 3.04
CA ALA A 225 4.92 -37.18 2.23
C ALA A 225 6.10 -36.39 2.85
N VAL A 226 5.83 -35.21 3.42
CA VAL A 226 6.85 -34.43 4.14
C VAL A 226 7.30 -35.13 5.42
N LYS A 227 6.37 -35.68 6.20
CA LYS A 227 6.68 -36.44 7.42
C LYS A 227 7.54 -37.66 7.12
N ASP A 228 7.24 -38.39 6.05
CA ASP A 228 7.99 -39.58 5.67
C ASP A 228 9.39 -39.25 5.10
N SER A 229 9.55 -38.06 4.51
CA SER A 229 10.82 -37.60 3.94
C SER A 229 11.78 -37.02 5.00
N VAL A 230 11.27 -36.49 6.12
CA VAL A 230 12.05 -35.74 7.11
C VAL A 230 12.29 -36.57 8.37
N LEU A 231 13.53 -36.57 8.88
CA LEU A 231 13.93 -37.36 10.06
C LEU A 231 13.42 -36.80 11.40
N HIS A 232 12.97 -35.55 11.41
CA HIS A 232 12.59 -34.81 12.62
C HIS A 232 11.07 -34.66 12.69
N GLU A 233 10.57 -34.38 13.90
CA GLU A 233 9.15 -34.07 14.12
C GLU A 233 8.69 -32.93 13.20
N VAL A 234 7.46 -33.05 12.73
CA VAL A 234 6.79 -32.09 11.85
C VAL A 234 5.51 -31.63 12.54
N THR A 235 5.19 -30.35 12.43
CA THR A 235 3.91 -29.77 12.84
C THR A 235 3.29 -29.04 11.66
N THR A 236 1.97 -29.09 11.56
CA THR A 236 1.19 -28.43 10.52
C THR A 236 0.45 -27.26 11.13
N ILE A 237 0.50 -26.10 10.48
CA ILE A 237 -0.02 -24.84 11.00
C ILE A 237 -0.93 -24.22 9.95
N ARG A 238 -2.20 -24.03 10.26
CA ARG A 238 -3.15 -23.31 9.41
C ARG A 238 -3.24 -21.86 9.83
N THR A 239 -3.01 -20.97 8.87
CA THR A 239 -3.31 -19.53 8.93
C THR A 239 -4.46 -19.23 7.97
N LYS A 240 -4.89 -17.96 7.88
CA LYS A 240 -6.02 -17.55 7.01
C LYS A 240 -5.84 -17.96 5.54
N ASN A 241 -4.65 -17.73 4.98
CA ASN A 241 -4.39 -17.86 3.55
C ASN A 241 -3.45 -19.04 3.19
N ALA A 242 -2.89 -19.73 4.19
CA ALA A 242 -1.93 -20.80 3.94
C ALA A 242 -1.90 -21.86 5.05
N ILE A 243 -1.54 -23.09 4.67
CA ILE A 243 -1.12 -24.16 5.59
C ILE A 243 0.39 -24.31 5.50
N THR A 244 1.09 -24.15 6.62
CA THR A 244 2.54 -24.28 6.71
C THR A 244 2.90 -25.57 7.44
N ILE A 245 3.62 -26.46 6.75
CA ILE A 245 4.21 -27.67 7.32
C ILE A 245 5.63 -27.31 7.74
N ALA A 246 5.88 -27.34 9.05
CA ALA A 246 7.12 -26.88 9.66
C ALA A 246 7.86 -28.01 10.37
N SER A 247 9.19 -28.03 10.21
CA SER A 247 10.08 -28.98 10.89
C SER A 247 11.30 -28.27 11.47
N GLN A 248 12.24 -29.05 12.00
CA GLN A 248 13.49 -28.54 12.55
C GLN A 248 14.40 -27.99 11.43
N TYR A 249 15.03 -26.85 11.69
CA TYR A 249 16.10 -26.30 10.84
C TYR A 249 17.20 -27.35 10.58
N PRO A 250 17.70 -27.51 9.33
CA PRO A 250 17.56 -26.60 8.19
C PRO A 250 16.37 -26.84 7.24
N THR A 251 15.53 -27.84 7.49
CA THR A 251 14.37 -28.15 6.64
C THR A 251 13.50 -26.91 6.43
N ARG A 252 13.23 -26.55 5.17
CA ARG A 252 12.38 -25.40 4.83
C ARG A 252 10.93 -25.70 5.18
N HIS A 253 10.22 -24.66 5.61
CA HIS A 253 8.78 -24.78 5.76
C HIS A 253 8.15 -24.93 4.37
N VAL A 254 7.21 -25.86 4.27
CA VAL A 254 6.43 -26.10 3.04
C VAL A 254 5.09 -25.43 3.24
N GLN A 255 4.79 -24.42 2.45
CA GLN A 255 3.59 -23.60 2.58
C GLN A 255 2.62 -23.90 1.44
N ILE A 256 1.46 -24.45 1.76
CA ILE A 256 0.37 -24.69 0.81
C ILE A 256 -0.53 -23.46 0.80
N VAL A 257 -0.65 -22.80 -0.35
CA VAL A 257 -1.54 -21.64 -0.52
C VAL A 257 -3.00 -22.12 -0.58
N LEU A 258 -3.87 -21.54 0.25
CA LEU A 258 -5.28 -21.94 0.37
C LEU A 258 -6.17 -21.33 -0.72
N ARG A 259 -5.76 -21.49 -1.97
CA ARG A 259 -6.51 -21.09 -3.16
C ARG A 259 -6.47 -22.23 -4.17
N LEU A 260 -7.63 -22.55 -4.73
CA LEU A 260 -7.76 -23.54 -5.79
C LEU A 260 -7.63 -22.83 -7.14
N TYR A 261 -6.79 -23.38 -8.00
CA TYR A 261 -6.58 -22.88 -9.35
C TYR A 261 -7.11 -23.92 -10.35
N ASP A 262 -7.47 -23.49 -11.55
CA ASP A 262 -7.89 -24.38 -12.63
C ASP A 262 -6.69 -25.05 -13.30
N SER A 263 -5.57 -24.32 -13.39
CA SER A 263 -4.36 -24.78 -14.11
C SER A 263 -3.08 -24.09 -13.63
N ILE A 264 -1.93 -24.65 -14.00
CA ILE A 264 -0.61 -24.05 -13.75
C ILE A 264 -0.49 -22.69 -14.46
N SER A 265 -1.06 -22.55 -15.66
CA SER A 265 -1.12 -21.27 -16.38
C SER A 265 -1.79 -20.17 -15.54
N GLN A 266 -2.89 -20.47 -14.85
CA GLN A 266 -3.58 -19.50 -14.01
C GLN A 266 -2.71 -19.06 -12.83
N ILE A 267 -1.93 -19.99 -12.25
CA ILE A 267 -0.98 -19.68 -11.17
C ILE A 267 0.12 -18.74 -11.69
N ILE A 268 0.75 -19.05 -12.81
CA ILE A 268 1.86 -18.25 -13.38
C ILE A 268 1.36 -16.86 -13.81
N THR A 269 0.22 -16.82 -14.48
CA THR A 269 -0.42 -15.59 -14.97
C THR A 269 -0.94 -14.73 -13.80
N GLY A 270 -1.33 -15.38 -12.70
CA GLY A 270 -1.78 -14.74 -11.47
C GLY A 270 -0.66 -14.16 -10.60
N PHE A 271 0.62 -14.39 -10.92
CA PHE A 271 1.71 -13.72 -10.21
C PHE A 271 1.65 -12.21 -10.44
N ASP A 272 1.38 -11.51 -9.35
CA ASP A 272 1.16 -10.08 -9.18
C ASP A 272 2.41 -9.19 -9.27
N VAL A 273 3.57 -9.73 -9.65
CA VAL A 273 4.82 -8.99 -9.87
C VAL A 273 5.39 -9.37 -11.23
N ASP A 274 5.94 -8.39 -11.95
CA ASP A 274 6.69 -8.63 -13.18
C ASP A 274 8.13 -9.09 -12.88
N CYS A 275 8.22 -10.33 -12.38
CA CYS A 275 9.41 -10.98 -11.85
C CYS A 275 9.82 -12.23 -12.65
N ALA A 276 11.04 -12.70 -12.37
CA ALA A 276 11.53 -14.05 -12.66
C ALA A 276 10.74 -15.17 -11.94
N CYS A 277 9.43 -15.27 -12.20
CA CYS A 277 8.51 -16.14 -11.50
C CYS A 277 8.20 -17.41 -12.32
N VAL A 278 8.51 -18.57 -11.74
CA VAL A 278 8.48 -19.89 -12.39
C VAL A 278 7.80 -20.93 -11.50
N ALA A 279 7.36 -22.03 -12.10
CA ALA A 279 6.64 -23.11 -11.44
C ALA A 279 7.24 -24.48 -11.81
N TYR A 280 7.23 -25.45 -10.89
CA TYR A 280 7.78 -26.79 -11.04
C TYR A 280 6.77 -27.85 -10.62
N ASP A 281 6.43 -28.75 -11.54
CA ASP A 281 5.39 -29.79 -11.38
C ASP A 281 5.96 -31.18 -11.05
N GLY A 282 7.21 -31.26 -10.61
CA GLY A 282 7.89 -32.54 -10.41
C GLY A 282 8.60 -33.12 -11.65
N ASN A 283 8.22 -32.69 -12.86
CA ASN A 283 8.75 -33.20 -14.13
C ASN A 283 9.41 -32.13 -14.98
N GLU A 284 8.86 -30.92 -15.01
CA GLU A 284 9.28 -29.80 -15.85
C GLU A 284 9.17 -28.48 -15.08
N VAL A 285 9.98 -27.50 -15.46
CA VAL A 285 9.90 -26.13 -14.96
C VAL A 285 9.26 -25.25 -16.04
N TYR A 286 8.18 -24.57 -15.67
CA TYR A 286 7.47 -23.63 -16.52
C TYR A 286 7.73 -22.20 -16.08
N GLY A 287 7.91 -21.29 -17.04
CA GLY A 287 7.94 -19.85 -16.81
C GLY A 287 7.02 -19.13 -17.79
N SER A 288 6.70 -17.87 -17.50
CA SER A 288 6.09 -16.96 -18.46
C SER A 288 7.17 -16.29 -19.33
N PRO A 289 6.80 -15.70 -20.49
CA PRO A 289 7.74 -14.90 -21.30
C PRO A 289 8.50 -13.85 -20.49
N ARG A 290 7.79 -13.15 -19.59
CA ARG A 290 8.39 -12.16 -18.68
C ARG A 290 9.40 -12.75 -17.70
N ALA A 291 9.14 -13.95 -17.16
CA ALA A 291 10.10 -14.60 -16.28
C ALA A 291 11.40 -14.93 -17.03
N LEU A 292 11.30 -15.43 -18.27
CA LEU A 292 12.45 -15.71 -19.13
C LEU A 292 13.21 -14.42 -19.49
N ALA A 293 12.49 -13.34 -19.78
CA ALA A 293 13.10 -12.03 -20.01
C ALA A 293 13.89 -11.56 -18.79
N ALA A 294 13.32 -11.67 -17.58
CA ALA A 294 13.98 -11.30 -16.33
C ALA A 294 15.25 -12.13 -16.08
N PHE A 295 15.22 -13.45 -16.30
CA PHE A 295 16.44 -14.29 -16.23
C PHE A 295 17.50 -13.87 -17.25
N SER A 296 17.08 -13.52 -18.46
CA SER A 296 18.00 -13.10 -19.53
C SER A 296 18.66 -11.75 -19.23
N THR A 297 17.91 -10.77 -18.73
CA THR A 297 18.41 -9.40 -18.48
C THR A 297 18.95 -9.18 -17.06
N GLN A 298 18.74 -10.14 -16.14
CA GLN A 298 18.89 -9.95 -14.70
C GLN A 298 18.12 -8.74 -14.17
N THR A 299 16.95 -8.45 -14.75
CA THR A 299 16.16 -7.25 -14.42
C THR A 299 14.68 -7.63 -14.26
N ASN A 300 14.08 -7.26 -13.14
CA ASN A 300 12.62 -7.23 -12.95
C ASN A 300 12.11 -5.82 -13.24
N THR A 301 10.97 -5.70 -13.91
CA THR A 301 10.37 -4.42 -14.28
C THR A 301 9.24 -4.05 -13.33
N ILE A 302 9.04 -2.75 -13.10
CA ILE A 302 7.86 -2.27 -12.38
C ILE A 302 6.71 -2.12 -13.38
N ASP A 303 5.73 -3.01 -13.25
CA ASP A 303 4.46 -2.99 -13.99
C ASP A 303 3.32 -2.64 -13.02
N LEU A 304 2.79 -1.42 -13.12
CA LEU A 304 1.71 -0.91 -12.25
C LEU A 304 0.34 -1.54 -12.55
N THR A 305 0.19 -2.28 -13.67
CA THR A 305 -1.03 -3.06 -13.96
C THR A 305 -1.14 -4.32 -13.09
N ARG A 306 -0.11 -4.61 -12.29
CA ARG A 306 0.02 -5.75 -11.41
C ARG A 306 0.55 -5.25 -10.07
N ARG A 307 -0.30 -5.15 -9.05
CA ARG A 307 0.19 -4.92 -7.69
C ARG A 307 -0.50 -5.85 -6.70
N SER A 308 0.23 -6.20 -5.65
CA SER A 308 -0.32 -6.80 -4.44
C SER A 308 0.29 -6.14 -3.21
N PRO A 309 -0.25 -6.37 -2.00
CA PRO A 309 0.32 -5.83 -0.77
C PRO A 309 1.80 -6.17 -0.55
N SER A 310 2.30 -7.23 -1.20
CA SER A 310 3.68 -7.72 -1.06
C SER A 310 4.62 -7.34 -2.21
N TYR A 311 4.19 -6.47 -3.12
CA TYR A 311 4.90 -6.19 -4.38
C TYR A 311 6.35 -5.72 -4.17
N GLU A 312 6.54 -4.73 -3.30
CA GLU A 312 7.83 -4.13 -2.97
C GLU A 312 8.76 -5.13 -2.29
N ASN A 313 8.24 -5.90 -1.33
CA ASN A 313 9.01 -6.93 -0.62
C ASN A 313 9.45 -8.03 -1.59
N ARG A 314 8.60 -8.42 -2.55
CA ARG A 314 8.99 -9.41 -3.58
C ARG A 314 10.10 -8.88 -4.47
N LEU A 315 10.01 -7.64 -4.95
CA LEU A 315 11.09 -7.02 -5.76
C LEU A 315 12.41 -6.97 -4.98
N SER A 316 12.38 -6.54 -3.71
CA SER A 316 13.54 -6.58 -2.80
C SER A 316 14.09 -7.98 -2.63
N LYS A 317 13.22 -8.96 -2.35
CA LYS A 317 13.57 -10.38 -2.19
C LYS A 317 14.24 -10.96 -3.44
N TYR A 318 13.80 -10.60 -4.65
CA TYR A 318 14.47 -11.01 -5.88
C TYR A 318 15.79 -10.25 -6.11
N SER A 319 15.93 -9.03 -5.60
CA SER A 319 17.19 -8.30 -5.73
C SER A 319 18.37 -9.00 -5.04
N HIS A 320 18.12 -9.60 -3.87
CA HIS A 320 19.05 -10.46 -3.15
C HIS A 320 19.46 -11.73 -3.93
N ARG A 321 18.75 -12.06 -5.02
CA ARG A 321 19.01 -13.21 -5.89
C ARG A 321 19.66 -12.85 -7.22
N GLY A 322 20.22 -11.66 -7.34
CA GLY A 322 20.96 -11.24 -8.52
C GLY A 322 20.09 -10.66 -9.62
N PHE A 323 19.01 -9.96 -9.25
CA PHE A 323 18.15 -9.20 -10.15
C PHE A 323 18.15 -7.72 -9.77
N GLU A 324 18.07 -6.83 -10.75
CA GLU A 324 17.83 -5.40 -10.53
C GLU A 324 16.36 -5.09 -10.70
N VAL A 325 15.93 -3.95 -10.22
CA VAL A 325 14.57 -3.45 -10.48
C VAL A 325 14.68 -2.27 -11.43
N HIS A 326 13.93 -2.28 -12.52
CA HIS A 326 13.89 -1.19 -13.50
C HIS A 326 12.53 -0.51 -13.50
N TRP A 327 12.54 0.81 -13.37
CA TRP A 327 11.35 1.63 -13.52
C TRP A 327 11.65 2.81 -14.46
N PRO A 328 11.03 2.86 -15.65
CA PRO A 328 11.40 3.84 -16.68
C PRO A 328 11.12 5.29 -16.29
N ASP A 329 10.17 5.53 -15.40
CA ASP A 329 9.73 6.87 -14.99
C ASP A 329 10.43 7.36 -13.71
N LEU A 330 11.46 6.65 -13.25
CA LEU A 330 12.23 7.05 -12.08
C LEU A 330 13.03 8.32 -12.31
N ASP A 331 12.61 9.38 -11.61
CA ASP A 331 13.37 10.60 -11.41
C ASP A 331 13.96 10.66 -9.99
N ARG A 332 15.28 10.53 -9.86
CA ARG A 332 15.98 10.59 -8.56
C ARG A 332 16.13 12.02 -8.03
N SER A 333 16.00 13.04 -8.87
CA SER A 333 16.14 14.45 -8.48
C SER A 333 14.97 14.95 -7.63
N ARG A 334 13.78 14.36 -7.84
CA ARG A 334 12.55 14.66 -7.12
C ARG A 334 12.38 13.90 -5.82
N VAL A 335 13.29 12.98 -5.48
CA VAL A 335 13.16 12.12 -4.30
C VAL A 335 13.23 12.93 -3.01
N ASP A 336 12.22 12.80 -2.16
CA ASP A 336 12.18 13.48 -0.87
C ASP A 336 13.26 12.89 0.07
N PRO A 337 14.23 13.69 0.56
CA PRO A 337 15.25 13.19 1.48
C PRO A 337 14.68 12.74 2.83
N THR A 338 13.47 13.14 3.20
CA THR A 338 12.84 12.74 4.48
C THR A 338 12.31 11.30 4.47
N ILE A 339 12.19 10.65 3.31
CA ILE A 339 11.68 9.26 3.22
C ILE A 339 12.48 8.29 4.10
N PHE A 340 13.79 8.52 4.24
CA PHE A 340 14.69 7.67 5.02
C PHE A 340 14.52 7.84 6.55
N GLU A 341 13.79 8.87 6.97
CA GLU A 341 13.46 9.14 8.39
C GLU A 341 12.04 8.69 8.76
N ARG A 342 11.20 8.38 7.76
CA ARG A 342 9.83 7.89 7.98
C ARG A 342 9.85 6.47 8.55
N ALA A 343 8.78 6.11 9.27
CA ALA A 343 8.63 4.75 9.76
C ALA A 343 8.47 3.77 8.58
N PHE A 344 9.36 2.78 8.47
CA PHE A 344 9.38 1.84 7.34
C PHE A 344 8.05 1.12 7.08
N ARG A 345 7.27 0.85 8.14
CA ARG A 345 5.93 0.23 8.01
C ARG A 345 4.91 1.13 7.31
N LYS A 346 5.11 2.46 7.33
CA LYS A 346 4.23 3.46 6.71
C LYS A 346 4.72 3.92 5.33
N THR A 347 5.89 3.45 4.88
CA THR A 347 6.39 3.77 3.55
C THR A 347 5.91 2.70 2.56
N LEU A 348 5.15 3.12 1.54
CA LEU A 348 4.65 2.25 0.47
C LEU A 348 5.16 2.73 -0.90
N GLY A 349 4.97 1.90 -1.93
CA GLY A 349 5.26 2.24 -3.31
C GLY A 349 6.75 2.39 -3.59
N LEU A 350 7.09 3.36 -4.45
CA LEU A 350 8.47 3.67 -4.78
C LEU A 350 9.29 4.05 -3.54
N SER A 351 8.69 4.76 -2.57
CA SER A 351 9.40 5.23 -1.38
C SER A 351 10.00 4.07 -0.59
N ARG A 352 9.25 2.97 -0.48
CA ARG A 352 9.68 1.75 0.20
C ARG A 352 10.86 1.09 -0.51
N LEU A 353 10.80 1.00 -1.85
CA LEU A 353 11.90 0.44 -2.65
C LEU A 353 13.18 1.27 -2.53
N LEU A 354 13.09 2.60 -2.56
CA LEU A 354 14.25 3.48 -2.38
C LEU A 354 14.84 3.38 -0.97
N VAL A 355 13.99 3.21 0.06
CA VAL A 355 14.45 2.93 1.42
C VAL A 355 15.16 1.58 1.48
N LEU A 356 14.61 0.53 0.87
CA LEU A 356 15.24 -0.80 0.83
C LEU A 356 16.55 -0.82 0.02
N GLU A 357 16.66 -0.01 -1.04
CA GLU A 357 17.90 0.14 -1.80
C GLU A 357 19.03 0.71 -0.94
N LYS A 358 18.75 1.77 -0.17
CA LYS A 358 19.78 2.49 0.60
C LYS A 358 20.01 1.90 2.00
N LEU A 359 18.94 1.43 2.64
CA LEU A 359 18.90 0.93 4.02
C LEU A 359 18.15 -0.42 4.05
N PRO A 360 18.76 -1.49 3.51
CA PRO A 360 18.10 -2.79 3.33
C PRO A 360 17.73 -3.44 4.67
N GLN A 361 18.63 -3.41 5.65
CA GLN A 361 18.41 -4.05 6.94
C GLN A 361 17.77 -3.09 7.95
N THR A 362 16.95 -3.64 8.85
CA THR A 362 16.32 -2.89 9.94
C THR A 362 17.34 -2.15 10.81
N VAL A 363 18.49 -2.79 11.08
CA VAL A 363 19.57 -2.20 11.89
C VAL A 363 20.17 -0.97 11.21
N ASP A 364 20.27 -0.97 9.87
CA ASP A 364 20.77 0.18 9.13
C ASP A 364 19.78 1.34 9.17
N ARG A 365 18.48 1.05 9.05
CA ARG A 365 17.40 2.05 9.21
C ARG A 365 17.38 2.70 10.60
N GLU A 366 17.55 1.89 11.65
CA GLU A 366 17.61 2.38 13.03
C GLU A 366 18.84 3.25 13.28
N ARG A 367 20.01 2.81 12.83
CA ARG A 367 21.27 3.55 12.95
C ARG A 367 21.16 4.90 12.23
N TYR A 368 20.63 4.91 11.01
CA TYR A 368 20.39 6.14 10.25
C TYR A 368 19.48 7.10 11.03
N THR A 369 18.37 6.60 11.58
CA THR A 369 17.44 7.42 12.36
C THR A 369 18.10 8.01 13.61
N ASP A 370 18.91 7.22 14.33
CA ASP A 370 19.62 7.69 15.54
C ASP A 370 20.68 8.73 15.24
N GLU A 371 21.44 8.55 14.15
CA GLU A 371 22.42 9.54 13.69
C GLU A 371 21.74 10.87 13.37
N ARG A 372 20.63 10.85 12.62
CA ARG A 372 19.83 12.04 12.30
C ARG A 372 19.24 12.70 13.55
N ARG A 373 18.79 11.92 14.53
CA ARG A 373 18.31 12.46 15.82
C ARG A 373 19.44 13.14 16.59
N LYS A 374 20.62 12.52 16.64
CA LYS A 374 21.81 13.06 17.31
C LYS A 374 22.27 14.37 16.67
N GLU A 375 22.29 14.47 15.35
CA GLU A 375 22.60 15.71 14.62
C GLU A 375 21.64 16.85 14.97
N ARG A 376 20.37 16.53 15.24
CA ARG A 376 19.33 17.48 15.69
C ARG A 376 19.33 17.72 17.21
N GLY A 377 20.31 17.19 17.94
CA GLY A 377 20.38 17.30 19.41
C GLY A 377 19.31 16.51 20.15
N ARG A 378 18.63 15.56 19.49
CA ARG A 378 17.64 14.67 20.10
C ARG A 378 18.31 13.38 20.59
N PRO A 379 17.91 12.83 21.76
CA PRO A 379 18.40 11.55 22.21
C PRO A 379 17.95 10.42 21.27
N ALA A 380 18.71 9.32 21.28
CA ALA A 380 18.35 8.09 20.60
C ALA A 380 16.98 7.60 21.07
N VAL A 381 16.25 6.93 20.17
CA VAL A 381 14.95 6.35 20.54
C VAL A 381 15.20 5.18 21.48
N ASP A 382 14.50 5.12 22.61
CA ASP A 382 14.50 3.93 23.44
C ASP A 382 13.72 2.82 22.71
N ARG A 383 14.46 1.86 22.16
CA ARG A 383 13.90 0.71 21.44
C ARG A 383 13.84 -0.54 22.30
N HIS A 384 14.10 -0.44 23.61
CA HIS A 384 14.10 -1.60 24.51
C HIS A 384 12.74 -2.34 24.50
N VAL A 385 11.64 -1.60 24.37
CA VAL A 385 10.29 -2.17 24.25
C VAL A 385 10.10 -2.92 22.91
N ARG A 386 10.69 -2.43 21.82
CA ARG A 386 10.54 -3.03 20.48
C ARG A 386 11.33 -4.33 20.34
N ASP A 387 12.53 -4.38 20.91
CA ASP A 387 13.39 -5.58 20.89
C ASP A 387 12.88 -6.71 21.79
N GLN A 388 12.05 -6.40 22.80
CA GLN A 388 11.42 -7.43 23.65
C GLN A 388 10.49 -8.37 22.89
N HIS A 389 10.00 -7.97 21.70
CA HIS A 389 9.06 -8.77 20.92
C HIS A 389 9.71 -9.68 19.86
N LYS A 390 11.03 -9.57 19.63
CA LYS A 390 11.73 -10.46 18.69
C LYS A 390 11.94 -11.85 19.31
N LEU A 391 11.70 -12.89 18.52
CA LEU A 391 11.91 -14.26 18.98
C LEU A 391 13.39 -14.60 18.85
N PHE A 392 14.08 -14.76 19.98
CA PHE A 392 15.52 -14.99 19.98
C PHE A 392 15.95 -16.19 19.12
N GLY A 393 16.70 -15.89 18.06
CA GLY A 393 17.21 -16.84 17.06
C GLY A 393 16.26 -17.12 15.88
N ASN A 394 15.22 -16.30 15.69
CA ASN A 394 14.33 -16.35 14.54
C ASN A 394 14.95 -15.61 13.35
N ILE A 395 15.31 -16.36 12.31
CA ILE A 395 15.96 -15.83 11.10
C ILE A 395 14.97 -14.91 10.34
N LYS A 396 13.67 -15.20 10.38
CA LYS A 396 12.63 -14.39 9.74
C LYS A 396 12.53 -12.97 10.31
N ASP A 397 12.88 -12.76 11.58
CA ASP A 397 12.88 -11.41 12.19
C ASP A 397 14.06 -10.55 11.71
N GLU A 398 15.11 -11.17 11.15
CA GLU A 398 16.29 -10.49 10.59
C GLU A 398 16.12 -10.19 9.09
N GLN A 399 15.18 -10.87 8.42
CA GLN A 399 14.95 -10.85 6.97
C GLN A 399 13.51 -10.39 6.68
N GLU A 400 13.15 -9.19 7.16
CA GLU A 400 11.78 -8.65 7.10
C GLU A 400 11.21 -8.59 5.67
N ASP A 401 12.03 -8.44 4.63
CA ASP A 401 11.62 -8.38 3.23
C ASP A 401 11.50 -9.76 2.56
N GLU A 402 12.06 -10.84 3.14
CA GLU A 402 11.85 -12.21 2.67
C GLU A 402 10.51 -12.81 3.15
N VAL A 403 9.93 -12.21 4.19
CA VAL A 403 8.62 -12.56 4.75
C VAL A 403 7.53 -11.74 4.07
N ALA A 404 6.42 -12.39 3.73
CA ALA A 404 5.30 -11.69 3.13
C ALA A 404 4.65 -10.73 4.15
N ASP A 405 4.58 -9.44 3.81
CA ASP A 405 3.80 -8.44 4.56
C ASP A 405 2.31 -8.72 4.34
N TRP A 406 1.71 -9.44 5.28
CA TRP A 406 0.25 -9.59 5.37
C TRP A 406 -0.33 -8.74 6.52
N ALA A 407 0.46 -7.83 7.07
CA ALA A 407 0.00 -6.90 8.09
C ALA A 407 -0.50 -5.63 7.41
N GLU A 408 -1.82 -5.55 7.24
CA GLU A 408 -2.50 -4.29 6.94
C GLU A 408 -2.20 -3.25 8.03
N GLU A 409 -2.23 -2.00 7.61
CA GLU A 409 -1.95 -0.82 8.42
C GLU A 409 -2.92 -0.75 9.60
N ASP A 410 -2.39 -0.91 10.81
CA ASP A 410 -2.59 0.01 11.93
C ASP A 410 -1.80 -0.44 13.15
N GLN A 411 -1.91 0.28 14.27
CA GLN A 411 -1.25 0.01 15.56
C GLN A 411 -1.71 -1.31 16.23
N VAL A 412 -1.66 -2.41 15.48
CA VAL A 412 -2.05 -3.71 15.97
C VAL A 412 -0.85 -4.36 16.64
N SER A 413 -1.01 -4.72 17.92
CA SER A 413 0.05 -5.36 18.70
C SER A 413 0.51 -6.67 18.04
N ASN A 414 1.77 -7.07 18.24
CA ASN A 414 2.39 -8.30 17.68
C ASN A 414 1.67 -9.63 18.04
N TYR A 415 0.62 -9.58 18.83
CA TYR A 415 -0.24 -10.72 19.17
C TYR A 415 -1.27 -11.05 18.08
N HIS A 416 -1.61 -10.10 17.19
CA HIS A 416 -2.68 -10.25 16.21
C HIS A 416 -2.18 -10.87 14.89
N THR A 417 -0.92 -10.60 14.51
CA THR A 417 -0.31 -11.13 13.28
C THR A 417 0.71 -12.21 13.60
N MET A 418 0.67 -13.34 12.90
CA MET A 418 1.52 -14.50 13.20
C MET A 418 2.37 -14.94 12.02
N VAL A 419 3.68 -14.83 12.18
CA VAL A 419 4.68 -15.43 11.30
C VAL A 419 5.24 -16.69 11.98
N VAL A 420 5.22 -17.81 11.27
CA VAL A 420 5.78 -19.08 11.76
C VAL A 420 7.31 -18.93 11.90
N PRO A 421 7.89 -19.03 13.11
CA PRO A 421 9.31 -18.78 13.30
C PRO A 421 10.17 -19.86 12.64
N TYR A 422 11.39 -19.47 12.26
CA TYR A 422 12.35 -20.33 11.58
C TYR A 422 13.77 -20.09 12.07
N GLY A 423 14.54 -21.16 12.28
CA GLY A 423 15.94 -21.07 12.68
C GLY A 423 16.40 -22.22 13.57
N LYS A 424 17.71 -22.28 13.85
CA LYS A 424 18.39 -23.39 14.57
C LYS A 424 17.79 -23.72 15.95
N ARG A 425 17.05 -22.78 16.55
CA ARG A 425 16.44 -22.93 17.88
C ARG A 425 14.99 -23.39 17.84
N PHE A 426 14.37 -23.53 16.67
CA PHE A 426 12.95 -23.86 16.51
C PHE A 426 12.80 -25.30 16.01
N THR A 427 12.22 -26.13 16.86
CA THR A 427 11.72 -27.47 16.53
C THR A 427 10.21 -27.42 16.43
N ALA A 428 9.56 -28.41 15.80
CA ALA A 428 8.09 -28.48 15.69
C ALA A 428 7.38 -28.21 17.03
N ARG A 429 7.73 -28.95 18.08
CA ARG A 429 7.18 -28.75 19.44
C ARG A 429 7.41 -27.36 20.03
N LYS A 430 8.54 -26.72 19.72
CA LYS A 430 8.82 -25.36 20.21
C LYS A 430 8.01 -24.33 19.44
N ILE A 431 7.83 -24.53 18.13
CA ILE A 431 6.96 -23.70 17.29
C ILE A 431 5.55 -23.76 17.90
N GLU A 432 4.97 -24.96 18.07
CA GLU A 432 3.66 -25.15 18.71
C GLU A 432 3.53 -24.43 20.05
N ARG A 433 4.54 -24.53 20.93
CA ARG A 433 4.53 -23.83 22.22
C ARG A 433 4.47 -22.31 22.05
N VAL A 434 5.21 -21.75 21.09
CA VAL A 434 5.20 -20.31 20.80
C VAL A 434 3.83 -19.90 20.27
N LEU A 435 3.25 -20.68 19.35
CA LEU A 435 1.93 -20.42 18.79
C LEU A 435 0.85 -20.48 19.88
N TYR A 436 0.85 -21.53 20.69
CA TYR A 436 -0.06 -21.70 21.83
C TYR A 436 0.03 -20.55 22.84
N THR A 437 1.25 -20.12 23.19
CA THR A 437 1.44 -19.02 24.15
C THR A 437 0.87 -17.71 23.58
N LYS A 438 1.06 -17.45 22.29
CA LYS A 438 0.52 -16.26 21.63
C LYS A 438 -1.00 -16.29 21.53
N ASP A 439 -1.59 -17.43 21.16
CA ASP A 439 -3.04 -17.63 21.12
C ASP A 439 -3.68 -17.44 22.51
N LEU A 440 -3.06 -17.99 23.56
CA LEU A 440 -3.50 -17.82 24.94
C LEU A 440 -3.41 -16.35 25.41
N LEU A 441 -2.32 -15.65 25.10
CA LEU A 441 -2.14 -14.24 25.46
C LEU A 441 -3.14 -13.35 24.73
N LEU A 442 -3.39 -13.62 23.45
CA LEU A 442 -4.34 -12.87 22.64
C LEU A 442 -5.75 -12.94 23.23
N ASN A 443 -6.16 -14.10 23.75
CA ASN A 443 -7.47 -14.32 24.35
C ASN A 443 -7.53 -14.08 25.87
N SER A 444 -6.45 -13.54 26.46
CA SER A 444 -6.46 -13.19 27.88
C SER A 444 -7.27 -11.91 28.16
N GLU A 445 -7.91 -11.81 29.34
CA GLU A 445 -8.69 -10.64 29.76
C GLU A 445 -7.89 -9.32 29.68
N TRP A 446 -6.58 -9.40 29.88
CA TRP A 446 -5.66 -8.25 29.86
C TRP A 446 -5.45 -7.67 28.46
N ASN A 447 -5.67 -8.46 27.41
CA ASN A 447 -5.49 -8.07 26.01
C ASN A 447 -6.82 -7.81 25.28
N ARG A 448 -7.92 -7.74 26.04
CA ARG A 448 -9.24 -7.36 25.53
C ARG A 448 -9.32 -5.82 25.42
N PRO A 449 -9.61 -5.26 24.23
CA PRO A 449 -9.85 -3.82 24.08
C PRO A 449 -10.98 -3.37 25.01
N LYS A 450 -10.85 -2.19 25.62
CA LYS A 450 -11.83 -1.68 26.61
C LYS A 450 -13.23 -1.46 26.02
N GLU A 451 -13.29 -1.18 24.72
CA GLU A 451 -14.52 -0.92 23.97
C GLU A 451 -15.17 -2.22 23.45
N ARG A 452 -14.48 -3.36 23.53
CA ARG A 452 -15.00 -4.64 23.03
C ARG A 452 -15.90 -5.29 24.07
N GLU A 453 -17.19 -5.35 23.81
CA GLU A 453 -18.18 -6.04 24.66
C GLU A 453 -18.40 -7.52 24.29
N VAL A 454 -18.00 -7.95 23.09
CA VAL A 454 -18.18 -9.34 22.62
C VAL A 454 -17.11 -10.31 23.14
N ASP A 455 -17.55 -11.51 23.49
CA ASP A 455 -16.72 -12.60 24.01
C ASP A 455 -16.48 -13.66 22.92
N LEU A 456 -15.88 -13.23 21.80
CA LEU A 456 -15.45 -14.12 20.72
C LEU A 456 -13.96 -14.43 20.83
N HIS A 457 -13.60 -15.71 20.72
CA HIS A 457 -12.21 -16.14 20.66
C HIS A 457 -11.56 -15.68 19.35
N ARG A 458 -10.32 -15.22 19.45
CA ARG A 458 -9.49 -14.76 18.34
C ARG A 458 -8.35 -15.76 18.15
N HIS A 459 -8.37 -16.53 17.06
CA HIS A 459 -7.31 -17.49 16.77
C HIS A 459 -6.46 -17.05 15.58
N PRO A 460 -5.17 -16.72 15.78
CA PRO A 460 -4.29 -16.32 14.68
C PRO A 460 -3.87 -17.51 13.82
N CYS A 461 -3.86 -18.73 14.39
CA CYS A 461 -3.59 -19.96 13.67
C CYS A 461 -4.11 -21.18 14.44
N PHE A 462 -4.27 -22.31 13.73
CA PHE A 462 -4.45 -23.64 14.29
C PHE A 462 -3.19 -24.46 14.02
N PHE A 463 -2.83 -25.37 14.92
CA PHE A 463 -1.62 -26.17 14.77
C PHE A 463 -1.82 -27.60 15.28
N GLY A 464 -1.11 -28.55 14.69
CA GLY A 464 -1.23 -29.98 14.99
C GLY A 464 -0.92 -30.83 13.78
N THR A 465 -1.70 -31.88 13.55
CA THR A 465 -1.69 -32.65 12.29
C THR A 465 -2.54 -31.98 11.22
N ALA A 466 -2.45 -32.42 9.96
CA ALA A 466 -3.34 -31.95 8.91
C ALA A 466 -4.81 -32.17 9.30
N GLU A 467 -5.16 -33.32 9.89
CA GLU A 467 -6.53 -33.58 10.34
C GLU A 467 -7.01 -32.58 11.39
N ASP A 468 -6.14 -32.21 12.35
CA ASP A 468 -6.48 -31.26 13.40
C ASP A 468 -6.74 -29.85 12.84
N VAL A 469 -5.89 -29.38 11.93
CA VAL A 469 -5.98 -28.00 11.42
C VAL A 469 -7.02 -27.80 10.33
N LEU A 470 -7.43 -28.87 9.64
CA LEU A 470 -8.51 -28.82 8.64
C LEU A 470 -9.89 -28.65 9.28
N GLY A 471 -10.06 -29.10 10.53
CA GLY A 471 -11.27 -28.89 11.33
C GLY A 471 -11.23 -27.61 12.17
N ASP A 472 -12.17 -27.52 13.12
CA ASP A 472 -12.12 -26.53 14.19
C ASP A 472 -11.27 -27.04 15.34
N CYS A 473 -10.04 -26.51 15.45
CA CYS A 473 -9.09 -26.93 16.48
C CYS A 473 -9.48 -26.43 17.89
N CYS A 474 -10.27 -25.36 18.00
CA CYS A 474 -10.65 -24.83 19.32
C CYS A 474 -11.71 -25.70 19.99
N GLY A 475 -12.68 -26.22 19.24
CA GLY A 475 -13.77 -27.10 19.70
C GLY A 475 -14.78 -26.45 20.69
N PHE A 476 -14.45 -25.26 21.21
CA PHE A 476 -15.25 -24.50 22.18
C PHE A 476 -15.35 -23.02 21.78
N CYS A 477 -15.10 -22.68 20.51
CA CYS A 477 -15.28 -21.32 20.03
C CYS A 477 -16.77 -20.91 20.21
N PRO A 478 -17.04 -19.78 20.88
CA PRO A 478 -18.38 -19.24 20.97
C PRO A 478 -18.90 -18.87 19.58
N VAL A 479 -20.15 -19.24 19.30
CA VAL A 479 -20.82 -18.93 18.03
C VAL A 479 -21.51 -17.57 18.18
N PRO A 480 -21.28 -16.61 17.26
CA PRO A 480 -21.94 -15.31 17.30
C PRO A 480 -23.47 -15.48 17.17
N LYS A 481 -24.22 -14.81 18.03
CA LYS A 481 -25.70 -14.88 18.07
C LYS A 481 -26.36 -13.52 17.92
N THR A 482 -25.74 -12.45 18.42
CA THR A 482 -26.27 -11.09 18.29
C THR A 482 -25.76 -10.44 17.01
N ASP A 483 -26.49 -9.45 16.50
CA ASP A 483 -26.08 -8.73 15.28
C ASP A 483 -24.69 -8.07 15.48
N GLU A 484 -24.41 -7.52 16.67
CA GLU A 484 -23.11 -6.97 17.03
C GLU A 484 -21.98 -8.03 17.04
N GLU A 485 -22.25 -9.24 17.55
CA GLU A 485 -21.29 -10.34 17.51
C GLU A 485 -21.03 -10.82 16.08
N ILE A 486 -22.05 -10.77 15.22
CA ILE A 486 -21.92 -11.15 13.81
C ILE A 486 -21.07 -10.11 13.07
N GLU A 487 -21.35 -8.82 13.22
CA GLU A 487 -20.58 -7.74 12.60
C GLU A 487 -19.10 -7.78 13.01
N ILE A 488 -18.83 -7.95 14.32
CA ILE A 488 -17.45 -8.06 14.81
C ILE A 488 -16.80 -9.37 14.32
N ALA A 489 -17.53 -10.48 14.28
CA ALA A 489 -17.01 -11.73 13.74
C ALA A 489 -16.64 -11.59 12.26
N GLU A 490 -17.43 -10.88 11.47
CA GLU A 490 -17.14 -10.61 10.05
C GLU A 490 -15.87 -9.77 9.89
N GLU A 491 -15.70 -8.70 10.66
CA GLU A 491 -14.49 -7.88 10.65
C GLU A 491 -13.26 -8.68 11.09
N GLU A 492 -13.36 -9.40 12.21
CA GLU A 492 -12.27 -10.19 12.76
C GLU A 492 -11.90 -11.40 11.90
N SER A 493 -12.86 -11.94 11.13
CA SER A 493 -12.62 -13.03 10.20
C SER A 493 -11.62 -12.66 9.10
N LYS A 494 -11.37 -11.37 8.85
CA LYS A 494 -10.31 -10.91 7.92
C LYS A 494 -8.92 -11.30 8.42
N THR A 495 -8.71 -11.30 9.73
CA THR A 495 -7.40 -11.58 10.36
C THR A 495 -7.32 -12.95 11.00
N TYR A 496 -8.37 -13.37 11.70
CA TYR A 496 -8.41 -14.60 12.50
C TYR A 496 -9.15 -15.72 11.79
N ILE A 497 -8.87 -16.95 12.23
CA ILE A 497 -9.52 -18.15 11.69
C ILE A 497 -10.46 -18.78 12.72
N SER A 498 -11.51 -19.40 12.21
CA SER A 498 -12.46 -20.19 12.99
C SER A 498 -13.04 -21.31 12.10
N GLY A 499 -13.51 -22.38 12.72
CA GLY A 499 -14.21 -23.46 12.01
C GLY A 499 -13.35 -24.28 11.04
N SER A 500 -14.03 -25.09 10.22
CA SER A 500 -13.42 -25.92 9.19
C SER A 500 -12.72 -25.10 8.10
N LEU A 501 -11.76 -25.72 7.41
CA LEU A 501 -11.05 -25.08 6.29
C LEU A 501 -12.02 -24.75 5.16
N THR A 502 -11.99 -23.48 4.75
CA THR A 502 -12.56 -23.01 3.49
C THR A 502 -11.43 -22.50 2.61
N PHE A 503 -11.49 -22.84 1.32
CA PHE A 503 -10.58 -22.28 0.34
C PHE A 503 -11.02 -20.86 -0.02
N VAL A 504 -10.05 -20.01 -0.33
CA VAL A 504 -10.33 -18.68 -0.89
C VAL A 504 -10.99 -18.87 -2.26
N LYS A 505 -12.32 -18.78 -2.28
CA LYS A 505 -13.12 -18.56 -3.49
C LYS A 505 -13.03 -17.07 -3.78
N ASP A 506 -12.65 -16.70 -5.00
CA ASP A 506 -12.35 -15.31 -5.38
C ASP A 506 -13.19 -14.27 -4.63
N ASP A 507 -12.53 -13.52 -3.75
CA ASP A 507 -13.10 -12.34 -3.12
C ASP A 507 -12.80 -11.15 -4.05
N PRO A 508 -13.82 -10.47 -4.62
CA PRO A 508 -13.63 -9.25 -5.39
C PRO A 508 -12.93 -8.15 -4.58
N GLY A 509 -12.86 -8.23 -3.24
CA GLY A 509 -12.14 -7.25 -2.41
C GLY A 509 -10.62 -7.19 -2.64
N ARG A 510 -9.98 -8.26 -3.14
CA ARG A 510 -8.56 -8.19 -3.57
C ARG A 510 -8.38 -7.49 -4.93
N GLN A 511 -9.48 -7.05 -5.55
CA GLN A 511 -9.52 -6.18 -6.73
C GLN A 511 -9.64 -4.69 -6.36
N GLU A 512 -9.88 -4.34 -5.08
CA GLU A 512 -9.85 -2.93 -4.64
C GLU A 512 -8.40 -2.43 -4.51
N ILE A 513 -7.46 -3.29 -4.11
CA ILE A 513 -6.02 -3.02 -4.14
C ILE A 513 -5.31 -4.22 -4.77
N GLY A 514 -5.22 -4.18 -6.09
CA GLY A 514 -4.37 -5.09 -6.86
C GLY A 514 -5.01 -5.63 -8.13
N SER A 515 -4.14 -6.04 -9.05
CA SER A 515 -4.37 -6.80 -10.29
C SER A 515 -5.38 -6.26 -11.33
N PHE A 516 -6.53 -5.74 -10.92
CA PHE A 516 -7.66 -5.35 -11.77
C PHE A 516 -8.12 -3.90 -11.58
N ASN A 517 -7.59 -3.18 -10.57
CA ASN A 517 -7.64 -1.73 -10.48
C ASN A 517 -6.19 -1.19 -10.53
N PRO A 518 -5.69 -0.75 -11.71
CA PRO A 518 -4.32 -0.27 -11.84
C PRO A 518 -4.12 0.96 -10.97
N ILE A 519 -3.04 0.96 -10.19
CA ILE A 519 -2.60 2.14 -9.46
C ILE A 519 -2.03 3.13 -10.47
N THR A 520 -2.35 4.40 -10.29
CA THR A 520 -1.79 5.45 -11.12
C THR A 520 -0.31 5.62 -10.79
N THR A 521 0.45 6.17 -11.72
CA THR A 521 1.84 6.57 -11.46
C THR A 521 1.93 7.51 -10.25
N ASP A 522 0.87 8.29 -10.01
CA ASP A 522 0.80 9.24 -8.91
C ASP A 522 0.72 8.53 -7.55
N ASP A 523 -0.18 7.54 -7.36
CA ASP A 523 -0.23 6.82 -6.06
C ASP A 523 1.06 6.01 -5.80
N TRP A 524 1.73 5.55 -6.85
CA TRP A 524 3.01 4.83 -6.73
C TRP A 524 4.16 5.75 -6.24
N THR A 525 4.11 7.03 -6.60
CA THR A 525 5.19 8.01 -6.38
C THR A 525 4.92 9.01 -5.27
N GLU A 526 3.67 9.11 -4.80
CA GLU A 526 3.15 10.07 -3.81
C GLU A 526 4.09 10.24 -2.60
N MET A 527 4.50 9.13 -1.98
CA MET A 527 5.36 9.16 -0.81
C MET A 527 6.86 9.33 -1.11
N ALA A 528 7.27 9.10 -2.35
CA ALA A 528 8.67 9.03 -2.74
C ALA A 528 9.21 10.38 -3.20
N TYR A 529 8.39 11.16 -3.87
CA TYR A 529 8.76 12.47 -4.37
C TYR A 529 8.41 13.58 -3.40
N VAL A 530 9.19 14.66 -3.45
CA VAL A 530 8.86 15.90 -2.78
C VAL A 530 7.48 16.30 -3.28
N GLY A 531 6.50 16.35 -2.38
CA GLY A 531 5.12 16.66 -2.75
C GLY A 531 5.04 17.98 -3.52
N ASN A 532 4.08 18.09 -4.43
CA ASN A 532 3.88 19.29 -5.27
C ASN A 532 3.89 20.57 -4.41
N THR A 533 3.25 20.54 -3.25
CA THR A 533 3.24 21.64 -2.27
C THR A 533 4.62 21.96 -1.71
N GLN A 534 5.43 20.96 -1.36
CA GLN A 534 6.76 21.21 -0.78
C GLN A 534 7.73 21.76 -1.83
N MET A 535 7.63 21.32 -3.09
CA MET A 535 8.38 21.92 -4.20
C MET A 535 7.96 23.37 -4.44
N LEU A 536 6.66 23.65 -4.42
CA LEU A 536 6.13 25.02 -4.49
C LEU A 536 6.67 25.88 -3.34
N CYS A 537 6.62 25.40 -2.10
CA CYS A 537 7.14 26.12 -0.94
C CYS A 537 8.64 26.43 -1.08
N GLN A 538 9.44 25.47 -1.58
CA GLN A 538 10.87 25.67 -1.80
C GLN A 538 11.12 26.68 -2.92
N ALA A 539 10.42 26.59 -4.04
CA ALA A 539 10.53 27.55 -5.14
C ALA A 539 10.14 28.98 -4.71
N ILE A 540 9.12 29.13 -3.86
CA ILE A 540 8.72 30.42 -3.27
C ILE A 540 9.83 31.00 -2.41
N VAL A 541 10.52 30.17 -1.61
CA VAL A 541 11.65 30.61 -0.78
C VAL A 541 12.85 30.98 -1.66
N ASP A 542 13.12 30.23 -2.72
CA ASP A 542 14.26 30.45 -3.63
C ASP A 542 14.01 31.61 -4.62
N GLY A 543 12.76 32.06 -4.77
CA GLY A 543 12.39 33.16 -5.66
C GLY A 543 12.21 32.76 -7.12
N ASP A 544 11.98 31.47 -7.41
CA ASP A 544 11.85 30.94 -8.78
C ASP A 544 10.44 31.18 -9.34
N ILE A 545 10.24 32.36 -9.95
CA ILE A 545 8.96 32.78 -10.54
C ILE A 545 8.56 31.90 -11.73
N ASP A 546 9.52 31.46 -12.53
CA ASP A 546 9.25 30.68 -13.74
C ASP A 546 8.67 29.32 -13.36
N TYR A 547 9.24 28.65 -12.35
CA TYR A 547 8.70 27.41 -11.82
C TYR A 547 7.30 27.60 -11.24
N ILE A 548 7.08 28.62 -10.40
CA ILE A 548 5.78 28.86 -9.75
C ILE A 548 4.69 29.13 -10.78
N THR A 549 4.99 29.90 -11.83
CA THR A 549 4.03 30.17 -12.91
C THR A 549 3.66 28.88 -13.63
N SER A 550 4.65 28.06 -14.00
CA SER A 550 4.40 26.76 -14.64
C SER A 550 3.64 25.78 -13.74
N TRP A 551 3.84 25.88 -12.42
CA TRP A 551 3.16 25.05 -11.43
C TRP A 551 1.68 25.44 -11.32
N CYS A 552 1.36 26.74 -11.30
CA CYS A 552 -0.02 27.23 -11.26
C CYS A 552 -0.81 26.90 -12.55
N GLU A 553 -0.13 26.74 -13.69
CA GLU A 553 -0.77 26.38 -14.97
C GLU A 553 -1.16 24.89 -15.08
N GLN A 554 -0.64 24.02 -14.20
CA GLN A 554 -0.94 22.58 -14.23
C GLN A 554 -2.32 22.27 -13.63
N GLU A 555 -3.10 21.42 -14.30
CA GLU A 555 -4.42 21.00 -13.81
C GLU A 555 -4.29 20.18 -12.51
N GLY A 556 -5.14 20.48 -11.51
CA GLY A 556 -5.20 19.75 -10.23
C GLY A 556 -4.34 20.32 -9.10
N ASN A 557 -3.56 21.37 -9.35
CA ASN A 557 -2.78 22.05 -8.32
C ASN A 557 -3.62 23.10 -7.57
N ASP A 558 -3.67 22.99 -6.23
CA ASP A 558 -4.32 23.99 -5.37
C ASP A 558 -3.29 24.92 -4.73
N VAL A 559 -3.35 26.21 -5.11
CA VAL A 559 -2.47 27.28 -4.61
C VAL A 559 -2.67 27.60 -3.12
N ASN A 560 -3.71 27.05 -2.49
CA ASN A 560 -4.01 27.23 -1.07
C ASN A 560 -3.54 26.08 -0.19
N THR A 561 -3.01 24.99 -0.77
CA THR A 561 -2.56 23.83 0.00
C THR A 561 -1.43 24.23 0.95
N ARG A 562 -1.66 24.02 2.25
CA ARG A 562 -0.76 24.45 3.33
C ARG A 562 0.46 23.52 3.48
N ASP A 563 1.58 24.09 3.92
CA ASP A 563 2.76 23.31 4.28
C ASP A 563 2.57 22.54 5.61
N TYR A 564 3.53 21.69 5.98
CA TYR A 564 3.48 20.89 7.22
C TYR A 564 3.52 21.73 8.51
N VAL A 565 3.74 23.05 8.42
CA VAL A 565 3.70 24.01 9.53
C VAL A 565 2.41 24.84 9.48
N GLY A 566 1.49 24.53 8.56
CA GLY A 566 0.22 25.21 8.39
C GLY A 566 0.27 26.52 7.60
N ARG A 567 1.36 26.81 6.91
CA ARG A 567 1.53 28.04 6.13
C ARG A 567 1.04 27.83 4.71
N ALA A 568 0.06 28.63 4.29
CA ALA A 568 -0.31 28.73 2.87
C ALA A 568 0.86 29.29 2.02
N PRO A 569 0.96 28.95 0.73
CA PRO A 569 1.99 29.46 -0.18
C PRO A 569 2.11 30.99 -0.19
N LEU A 570 0.98 31.71 -0.13
CA LEU A 570 0.95 33.17 -0.04
C LEU A 570 1.65 33.70 1.22
N HIS A 571 1.51 33.03 2.37
CA HIS A 571 2.22 33.41 3.60
C HIS A 571 3.73 33.30 3.42
N LEU A 572 4.22 32.25 2.74
CA LEU A 572 5.65 32.09 2.48
C LEU A 572 6.20 33.18 1.54
N ALA A 573 5.45 33.53 0.50
CA ALA A 573 5.83 34.61 -0.41
C ALA A 573 5.93 35.96 0.34
N VAL A 574 4.98 36.22 1.23
CA VAL A 574 4.96 37.44 2.06
C VAL A 574 6.11 37.44 3.08
N ILE A 575 6.38 36.32 3.76
CA ILE A 575 7.47 36.22 4.75
C ILE A 575 8.85 36.48 4.10
N ASN A 576 9.05 36.03 2.85
CA ASN A 576 10.30 36.23 2.12
C ASN A 576 10.34 37.56 1.34
N GLY A 577 9.26 38.35 1.33
CA GLY A 577 9.20 39.64 0.64
C GLY A 577 9.14 39.56 -0.88
N HIS A 578 8.74 38.43 -1.46
CA HIS A 578 8.67 38.22 -2.90
C HIS A 578 7.35 38.74 -3.49
N ALA A 579 7.29 40.05 -3.78
CA ALA A 579 6.08 40.71 -4.28
C ALA A 579 5.57 40.15 -5.62
N ASP A 580 6.49 39.83 -6.55
CA ASP A 580 6.14 39.28 -7.85
C ASP A 580 5.49 37.89 -7.72
N ILE A 581 6.01 37.05 -6.81
CA ILE A 581 5.46 35.73 -6.51
C ILE A 581 4.10 35.85 -5.82
N ALA A 582 3.95 36.77 -4.86
CA ALA A 582 2.67 37.02 -4.20
C ALA A 582 1.59 37.40 -5.23
N LYS A 583 1.95 38.22 -6.23
CA LYS A 583 1.06 38.56 -7.33
C LYS A 583 0.65 37.35 -8.17
N VAL A 584 1.61 36.52 -8.60
CA VAL A 584 1.32 35.31 -9.38
C VAL A 584 0.38 34.37 -8.62
N LEU A 585 0.61 34.14 -7.32
CA LEU A 585 -0.25 33.29 -6.49
C LEU A 585 -1.68 33.86 -6.39
N ILE A 586 -1.81 35.17 -6.19
CA ILE A 586 -3.10 35.86 -6.10
C ILE A 586 -3.86 35.84 -7.43
N ASP A 587 -3.17 36.06 -8.54
CA ASP A 587 -3.76 36.02 -9.88
C ASP A 587 -4.29 34.60 -10.22
N ASN A 588 -3.73 33.56 -9.59
CA ASN A 588 -4.16 32.16 -9.71
C ASN A 588 -5.09 31.68 -8.58
N GLY A 589 -5.67 32.59 -7.78
CA GLY A 589 -6.73 32.25 -6.82
C GLY A 589 -6.27 31.91 -5.40
N ALA A 590 -5.09 32.38 -4.97
CA ALA A 590 -4.70 32.26 -3.58
C ALA A 590 -5.60 33.12 -2.67
N LYS A 591 -6.17 32.51 -1.63
CA LYS A 591 -7.02 33.16 -0.62
C LYS A 591 -6.19 34.18 0.17
N ILE A 592 -6.58 35.44 0.12
CA ILE A 592 -5.88 36.51 0.84
C ILE A 592 -6.23 36.52 2.33
N ILE A 593 -7.42 36.04 2.71
CA ILE A 593 -7.87 36.01 4.11
C ILE A 593 -7.32 34.83 4.94
N ALA A 594 -6.66 33.86 4.30
CA ALA A 594 -6.15 32.65 4.96
C ALA A 594 -5.31 33.01 6.20
N ARG A 595 -5.47 32.22 7.28
CA ARG A 595 -4.85 32.52 8.59
C ARG A 595 -3.86 31.46 9.04
N LEU A 596 -2.77 31.88 9.68
CA LEU A 596 -1.85 31.02 10.42
C LEU A 596 -2.46 30.59 11.77
N LEU A 597 -1.79 29.65 12.45
CA LEU A 597 -2.21 29.12 13.76
C LEU A 597 -2.39 30.22 14.82
N ASP A 598 -1.62 31.31 14.73
CA ASP A 598 -1.71 32.48 15.61
C ASP A 598 -2.77 33.52 15.16
N GLY A 599 -3.56 33.17 14.15
CA GLY A 599 -4.61 33.99 13.57
C GLY A 599 -4.13 35.12 12.67
N ARG A 600 -2.83 35.21 12.34
CA ARG A 600 -2.29 36.22 11.41
C ARG A 600 -2.60 35.83 9.96
N CYS A 601 -2.95 36.82 9.13
CA CYS A 601 -3.16 36.68 7.69
C CYS A 601 -1.99 37.32 6.93
N ALA A 602 -1.94 37.15 5.61
CA ALA A 602 -0.91 37.74 4.76
C ALA A 602 -0.72 39.25 4.99
N LEU A 603 -1.81 40.02 5.17
CA LEU A 603 -1.74 41.46 5.47
C LEU A 603 -1.02 41.77 6.79
N HIS A 604 -1.29 41.01 7.85
CA HIS A 604 -0.63 41.18 9.14
C HIS A 604 0.89 40.99 9.02
N ILE A 605 1.31 39.96 8.28
CA ILE A 605 2.73 39.64 8.08
C ILE A 605 3.40 40.71 7.21
N ALA A 606 2.77 41.10 6.10
CA ALA A 606 3.31 42.12 5.20
C ALA A 606 3.50 43.47 5.92
N ALA A 607 2.56 43.84 6.79
CA ALA A 607 2.64 45.04 7.62
C ALA A 607 3.76 44.93 8.66
N GLN A 608 3.89 43.79 9.34
CA GLN A 608 4.95 43.55 10.32
C GLN A 608 6.35 43.64 9.73
N LEU A 609 6.53 43.18 8.49
CA LEU A 609 7.82 43.15 7.79
C LEU A 609 8.07 44.39 6.90
N GLY A 610 7.10 45.31 6.81
CA GLY A 610 7.23 46.56 6.05
C GLY A 610 7.18 46.40 4.53
N HIS A 611 6.57 45.33 4.01
CA HIS A 611 6.48 45.05 2.58
C HIS A 611 5.36 45.84 1.90
N ALA A 612 5.57 47.15 1.72
CA ALA A 612 4.56 48.07 1.18
C ALA A 612 4.03 47.68 -0.21
N ASP A 613 4.86 47.07 -1.06
CA ASP A 613 4.44 46.66 -2.40
C ASP A 613 3.51 45.45 -2.36
N ILE A 614 3.73 44.51 -1.43
CA ILE A 614 2.83 43.38 -1.17
C ILE A 614 1.50 43.87 -0.59
N ILE A 615 1.53 44.84 0.33
CA ILE A 615 0.31 45.43 0.89
C ILE A 615 -0.55 46.04 -0.21
N LYS A 616 0.04 46.74 -1.19
CA LYS A 616 -0.71 47.28 -2.34
C LYS A 616 -1.38 46.16 -3.14
N ILE A 617 -0.63 45.11 -3.51
CA ILE A 617 -1.16 43.97 -4.27
C ILE A 617 -2.33 43.31 -3.53
N LEU A 618 -2.19 43.09 -2.22
CA LEU A 618 -3.22 42.52 -1.35
C LEU A 618 -4.48 43.40 -1.28
N MET A 619 -4.32 44.72 -1.16
CA MET A 619 -5.44 45.68 -1.11
C MET A 619 -6.15 45.81 -2.45
N ASP A 620 -5.40 45.85 -3.55
CA ASP A 620 -5.96 45.91 -4.90
C ASP A 620 -6.82 44.67 -5.19
N LYS A 621 -6.35 43.48 -4.78
CA LYS A 621 -7.13 42.24 -4.88
C LYS A 621 -8.35 42.25 -3.96
N SER A 622 -8.20 42.72 -2.73
CA SER A 622 -9.30 42.82 -1.76
C SER A 622 -10.45 43.68 -2.29
N LEU A 623 -10.14 44.83 -2.90
CA LEU A 623 -11.16 45.70 -3.51
C LEU A 623 -11.86 45.03 -4.69
N ALA A 624 -11.10 44.33 -5.54
CA ALA A 624 -11.67 43.58 -6.66
C ALA A 624 -12.61 42.45 -6.19
N ASN A 625 -12.24 41.73 -5.13
CA ASN A 625 -13.06 40.67 -4.54
C ASN A 625 -14.33 41.23 -3.87
N GLU A 626 -14.26 42.40 -3.21
CA GLU A 626 -15.42 43.10 -2.64
C GLU A 626 -16.44 43.51 -3.72
N GLU A 627 -15.98 44.05 -4.85
CA GLU A 627 -16.83 44.38 -5.99
C GLU A 627 -17.53 43.14 -6.58
N GLU A 628 -16.80 42.01 -6.70
CA GLU A 628 -17.35 40.76 -7.22
C GLU A 628 -18.44 40.16 -6.30
N GLU A 629 -18.21 40.15 -4.99
CA GLU A 629 -19.19 39.70 -4.00
C GLU A 629 -20.44 40.60 -4.00
N ALA A 630 -20.27 41.93 -4.06
CA ALA A 630 -21.39 42.86 -4.16
C ALA A 630 -22.25 42.60 -5.42
N GLU A 631 -21.62 42.29 -6.56
CA GLU A 631 -22.35 41.89 -7.76
C GLU A 631 -23.11 40.57 -7.60
N LYS A 632 -22.51 39.57 -6.93
CA LYS A 632 -23.18 38.28 -6.65
C LYS A 632 -24.38 38.50 -5.73
N GLU A 633 -24.23 39.29 -4.68
CA GLU A 633 -25.32 39.66 -3.77
C GLU A 633 -26.45 40.40 -4.49
N ASP A 634 -26.14 41.33 -5.38
CA ASP A 634 -27.14 42.06 -6.18
C ASP A 634 -27.88 41.12 -7.15
N LYS A 635 -27.17 40.17 -7.78
CA LYS A 635 -27.78 39.11 -8.62
C LYS A 635 -28.70 38.21 -7.78
N LEU A 636 -28.28 37.83 -6.57
CA LEU A 636 -29.07 37.06 -5.60
C LEU A 636 -30.30 37.83 -5.12
N ARG A 637 -30.16 39.12 -4.85
CA ARG A 637 -31.24 40.01 -4.43
C ARG A 637 -32.25 40.22 -5.55
N ALA A 638 -31.79 40.38 -6.78
CA ALA A 638 -32.63 40.43 -7.98
C ALA A 638 -33.39 39.12 -8.22
N ALA A 639 -32.73 37.97 -8.04
CA ALA A 639 -33.36 36.65 -8.12
C ALA A 639 -34.41 36.42 -7.02
N LYS A 640 -34.10 36.80 -5.76
CA LYS A 640 -35.05 36.75 -4.63
C LYS A 640 -36.25 37.69 -4.85
N LEU A 641 -36.05 38.87 -5.41
CA LEU A 641 -37.13 39.80 -5.79
C LEU A 641 -37.99 39.28 -6.94
N ALA A 642 -37.40 38.57 -7.91
CA ALA A 642 -38.15 37.89 -8.97
C ALA A 642 -39.00 36.72 -8.43
N ALA A 643 -38.45 35.92 -7.52
CA ALA A 643 -39.18 34.84 -6.84
C ALA A 643 -40.31 35.36 -5.93
N LYS A 644 -40.12 36.52 -5.28
CA LYS A 644 -41.16 37.16 -4.46
C LYS A 644 -42.27 37.80 -5.30
N LYS A 645 -42.00 38.21 -6.55
CA LYS A 645 -43.02 38.61 -7.52
C LYS A 645 -43.83 37.43 -8.07
N SER A 646 -43.24 36.22 -8.15
CA SER A 646 -43.97 34.99 -8.53
C SER A 646 -44.99 34.55 -7.46
N LYS A 647 -44.71 34.83 -6.17
CA LYS A 647 -45.58 34.46 -5.04
C LYS A 647 -46.70 35.45 -4.67
N ASN A 648 -46.73 36.65 -5.27
CA ASN A 648 -47.74 37.67 -4.95
C ASN A 648 -48.97 37.66 -5.88
N ASP A 649 -49.08 36.69 -6.79
CA ASP A 649 -50.23 36.54 -7.69
C ASP A 649 -51.27 35.49 -7.22
N ASP A 650 -51.05 34.83 -6.09
CA ASP A 650 -52.05 33.93 -5.48
C ASP A 650 -52.29 34.29 -4.01
N VAL A 651 -53.46 34.86 -3.75
CA VAL A 651 -54.38 34.70 -2.60
C VAL A 651 -55.08 36.02 -2.28
N GLU A 652 -56.30 36.18 -2.78
CA GLU A 652 -57.37 36.93 -2.10
C GLU A 652 -58.18 35.97 -1.21
N MET A 653 -58.28 36.36 0.07
CA MET A 653 -59.41 36.21 1.00
C MET A 653 -59.88 34.82 1.47
N GLU A 654 -59.74 34.56 2.77
CA GLU A 654 -60.89 34.39 3.68
C GLU A 654 -60.47 34.57 5.16
N ASP A 655 -61.32 35.27 5.91
CA ASP A 655 -61.15 35.68 7.31
C ASP A 655 -61.27 34.51 8.31
N ALA A 656 -60.57 34.62 9.45
CA ALA A 656 -61.16 34.72 10.80
C ALA A 656 -60.31 34.08 11.92
N ASP A 657 -60.13 34.91 12.96
CA ASP A 657 -60.12 34.59 14.38
C ASP A 657 -58.84 34.08 15.07
N GLY A 658 -58.41 34.86 16.06
CA GLY A 658 -58.15 34.32 17.40
C GLY A 658 -56.70 34.07 17.84
N SER A 659 -56.30 34.88 18.83
CA SER A 659 -55.46 34.53 19.99
C SER A 659 -53.98 34.95 19.97
N ASP A 660 -53.72 35.86 20.90
CA ASP A 660 -52.45 36.16 21.55
C ASP A 660 -51.66 34.91 21.98
N SER A 661 -50.33 35.01 22.00
CA SER A 661 -49.58 35.12 23.27
C SER A 661 -48.08 34.92 23.02
N GLU A 662 -47.32 35.85 23.56
CA GLU A 662 -45.88 35.75 23.79
C GLU A 662 -45.55 34.57 24.72
N GLY A 663 -44.35 34.01 24.56
CA GLY A 663 -43.85 32.88 25.34
C GLY A 663 -42.36 32.99 25.62
N SER A 664 -42.06 33.72 26.69
CA SER A 664 -40.76 33.90 27.34
C SER A 664 -40.07 32.58 27.71
N GLY A 665 -38.73 32.64 27.77
CA GLY A 665 -37.87 31.59 28.26
C GLY A 665 -38.10 31.21 29.73
N MET A 666 -37.52 30.06 30.09
CA MET A 666 -37.50 29.55 31.44
C MET A 666 -36.13 28.94 31.72
N GLU A 667 -35.36 29.66 32.54
CA GLU A 667 -34.25 29.15 33.34
C GLU A 667 -34.79 28.24 34.44
N VAL A 668 -34.08 27.15 34.74
CA VAL A 668 -34.18 26.46 36.04
C VAL A 668 -32.77 26.09 36.47
N GLU A 669 -32.25 26.85 37.43
CA GLU A 669 -31.18 26.44 38.33
C GLU A 669 -31.73 25.46 39.37
N THR A 670 -30.94 24.46 39.77
CA THR A 670 -31.00 23.90 41.12
C THR A 670 -29.61 23.50 41.60
N GLU A 671 -29.26 24.03 42.76
CA GLU A 671 -28.05 23.83 43.56
C GLU A 671 -28.03 22.51 44.36
N ASP A 672 -26.80 22.14 44.74
CA ASP A 672 -26.26 21.28 45.81
C ASP A 672 -27.19 20.53 46.80
N ASP A 673 -26.77 19.29 47.13
CA ASP A 673 -26.27 19.00 48.49
C ASP A 673 -25.55 17.64 48.61
N SER A 674 -24.61 17.59 49.55
CA SER A 674 -23.56 16.60 49.78
C SER A 674 -23.93 15.48 50.79
N ASP A 675 -23.23 14.34 50.73
CA ASP A 675 -22.36 13.80 51.80
C ASP A 675 -22.12 12.27 51.74
N ASN A 676 -20.81 11.91 51.70
CA ASN A 676 -20.05 10.88 52.46
C ASN A 676 -20.63 9.44 52.65
N ASP A 677 -19.88 8.32 52.57
CA ASP A 677 -18.55 8.00 53.13
C ASP A 677 -18.03 6.65 52.58
N SER A 678 -16.70 6.49 52.47
CA SER A 678 -15.90 5.37 53.02
C SER A 678 -14.64 5.02 52.19
N GLU A 679 -13.51 5.11 52.89
CA GLU A 679 -12.13 5.09 52.43
C GLU A 679 -11.60 3.69 52.07
N THR A 680 -10.71 3.60 51.07
CA THR A 680 -9.40 2.95 51.24
C THR A 680 -8.35 3.65 50.37
N GLN A 681 -7.24 4.00 51.01
CA GLN A 681 -6.09 4.78 50.54
C GLN A 681 -5.38 4.06 49.36
N GLY A 682 -4.87 4.72 48.32
CA GLY A 682 -4.20 6.01 48.27
C GLY A 682 -2.77 5.81 47.77
N PHE A 683 -2.59 5.50 46.48
CA PHE A 683 -1.35 5.77 45.76
C PHE A 683 -1.66 6.70 44.59
N THR A 684 -0.97 7.82 44.58
CA THR A 684 -1.13 8.99 43.72
C THR A 684 -1.15 8.63 42.23
N LYS A 685 -2.32 8.76 41.61
CA LYS A 685 -2.45 8.94 40.16
C LYS A 685 -1.92 10.33 39.81
N VAL A 686 -0.77 10.38 39.15
CA VAL A 686 -0.46 11.52 38.29
C VAL A 686 -1.52 11.48 37.19
N LYS A 687 -2.40 12.48 37.14
CA LYS A 687 -3.20 12.75 35.95
C LYS A 687 -2.19 13.03 34.84
N GLU A 688 -2.00 12.07 33.94
CA GLU A 688 -1.57 12.42 32.60
C GLU A 688 -2.61 13.38 32.05
N ALA A 689 -2.11 14.50 31.54
CA ALA A 689 -2.92 15.54 30.92
C ALA A 689 -3.82 14.90 29.86
N ALA A 690 -5.03 15.45 29.71
CA ALA A 690 -5.90 15.14 28.60
C ALA A 690 -5.09 15.18 27.28
N PRO A 691 -5.41 14.31 26.29
CA PRO A 691 -4.88 14.45 24.94
C PRO A 691 -5.13 15.88 24.50
N GLY A 692 -4.09 16.51 23.97
CA GLY A 692 -4.08 17.94 23.67
C GLY A 692 -5.32 18.36 22.91
N GLU A 693 -5.80 19.57 23.24
CA GLU A 693 -6.48 20.41 22.28
C GLU A 693 -5.77 20.24 20.94
N SER A 694 -6.51 19.82 19.93
CA SER A 694 -6.01 19.77 18.57
C SER A 694 -5.39 21.12 18.25
N ASN A 695 -4.08 21.15 18.00
CA ASN A 695 -3.43 22.26 17.28
C ASN A 695 -3.78 22.16 15.79
N ASP A 696 -5.01 21.75 15.47
CA ASP A 696 -5.45 21.67 14.10
C ASP A 696 -5.72 23.10 13.65
N ILE A 697 -5.05 23.46 12.57
CA ILE A 697 -5.26 24.73 11.90
C ILE A 697 -6.73 24.73 11.45
N PRO A 698 -7.54 25.71 11.83
CA PRO A 698 -8.93 25.74 11.42
C PRO A 698 -9.00 25.76 9.89
N ASP A 699 -9.88 24.90 9.34
CA ASP A 699 -10.15 24.86 7.91
C ASP A 699 -10.66 26.23 7.45
N ASP A 700 -10.08 26.76 6.37
CA ASP A 700 -10.52 28.03 5.80
C ASP A 700 -11.91 27.82 5.16
N ASP A 701 -12.98 28.14 5.87
CA ASP A 701 -14.38 28.04 5.41
C ASP A 701 -14.50 28.53 3.95
N GLU A 702 -14.95 27.64 3.06
CA GLU A 702 -15.03 27.95 1.61
C GLU A 702 -16.06 29.04 1.28
N ASP A 703 -16.99 29.30 2.20
CA ASP A 703 -18.07 30.28 2.07
C ASP A 703 -17.72 31.67 2.64
N GLU A 704 -16.53 31.87 3.23
CA GLU A 704 -16.12 33.19 3.72
C GLU A 704 -15.73 34.14 2.57
N PRO A 705 -16.21 35.39 2.58
CA PRO A 705 -15.86 36.36 1.54
C PRO A 705 -14.37 36.73 1.63
N ASP A 706 -13.63 36.50 0.53
CA ASP A 706 -12.18 36.69 0.45
C ASP A 706 -11.77 38.16 0.24
N PHE A 707 -12.14 39.05 1.16
CA PHE A 707 -11.65 40.44 1.21
C PHE A 707 -11.36 40.88 2.66
N TYR A 708 -10.45 41.84 2.83
CA TYR A 708 -10.02 42.29 4.15
C TYR A 708 -10.98 43.33 4.77
N ASP A 709 -11.35 43.13 6.03
CA ASP A 709 -11.64 44.25 6.93
C ASP A 709 -10.30 44.83 7.41
N ILE A 710 -10.06 46.11 7.13
CA ILE A 710 -8.82 46.84 7.49
C ILE A 710 -8.55 46.77 9.00
N ASN A 711 -9.59 46.59 9.82
CA ASN A 711 -9.48 46.50 11.28
C ASN A 711 -9.46 45.06 11.81
N VAL A 712 -9.32 44.07 10.94
CA VAL A 712 -9.20 42.67 11.35
C VAL A 712 -8.04 42.50 12.33
N VAL A 713 -8.27 41.72 13.38
CA VAL A 713 -7.27 41.43 14.42
C VAL A 713 -6.73 40.00 14.30
N ALA A 714 -5.46 39.81 14.64
CA ALA A 714 -4.89 38.48 14.87
C ALA A 714 -5.40 37.88 16.19
N TRP A 715 -5.54 36.55 16.27
CA TRP A 715 -6.19 35.90 17.41
C TRP A 715 -5.37 36.00 18.71
N ASP A 716 -4.08 35.68 18.66
CA ASP A 716 -3.28 35.62 19.88
C ASP A 716 -3.01 37.01 20.48
N LEU A 717 -2.65 37.94 19.62
CA LEU A 717 -2.19 39.28 20.03
C LEU A 717 -3.28 40.35 19.96
N GLN A 718 -4.46 40.03 19.40
CA GLN A 718 -5.57 40.97 19.20
C GLN A 718 -5.11 42.29 18.55
N CYS A 719 -4.12 42.19 17.66
CA CYS A 719 -3.47 43.31 16.99
C CYS A 719 -3.91 43.38 15.52
N THR A 720 -4.16 44.59 15.03
CA THR A 720 -4.44 44.86 13.61
C THR A 720 -3.15 44.95 12.81
N ALA A 721 -3.26 44.96 11.48
CA ALA A 721 -2.13 45.16 10.58
C ALA A 721 -1.36 46.46 10.89
N LEU A 722 -2.07 47.53 11.27
CA LEU A 722 -1.44 48.79 11.68
C LEU A 722 -0.63 48.64 12.98
N HIS A 723 -1.14 47.90 13.97
CA HIS A 723 -0.38 47.62 15.19
C HIS A 723 0.90 46.84 14.88
N PHE A 724 0.82 45.83 14.00
CA PHE A 724 2.00 45.09 13.56
C PHE A 724 3.01 45.95 12.79
N ALA A 725 2.55 46.87 11.94
CA ALA A 725 3.44 47.83 11.25
C ALA A 725 4.18 48.74 12.24
N ILE A 726 3.48 49.26 13.25
CA ILE A 726 4.08 50.07 14.32
C ILE A 726 5.09 49.25 15.12
N LEU A 727 4.75 48.00 15.49
CA LEU A 727 5.66 47.10 16.21
C LEU A 727 6.91 46.75 15.39
N GLY A 728 6.77 46.59 14.08
CA GLY A 728 7.88 46.37 13.14
C GLY A 728 8.73 47.63 12.90
N GLY A 729 8.31 48.80 13.39
CA GLY A 729 9.00 50.07 13.13
C GLY A 729 8.78 50.61 11.70
N HIS A 730 7.74 50.13 11.02
CA HIS A 730 7.39 50.51 9.66
C HIS A 730 6.24 51.52 9.69
N ILE A 731 6.58 52.77 9.94
CA ILE A 731 5.66 53.91 9.89
C ILE A 731 6.14 54.81 8.74
N PRO A 732 5.24 55.38 7.92
CA PRO A 732 5.60 56.30 6.84
C PRO A 732 6.43 57.51 7.30
#